data_AF-A0A7X6UQN6-F1
#
_entry.id   AF-A0A7X6UQN6-F1
#
_cell.length_a   1.000
_cell.length_b   1.000
_cell.length_c   1.000
_cell.angle_alpha   90.00
_cell.angle_beta   90.00
_cell.angle_gamma   90.00
#
_symmetry.space_group_name_H-M   'P 1'
#
loop_
_entity.id
_entity.type
_entity.pdbx_description
1 polymer ?
#
loop_
_entity_poly.entity_id
_entity_poly.type
_entity_poly.pdbx_seq_one_letter_code
_entity_poly.pdbx_strand_id
1 'polypeptide(L)'
;MKLKATVASTLLFLFITCSSNTLADTWYVSLTGNDTNDGTSWETAKASIQAALDLASVYDTILLTNGEYVLEGPIVVTKPVIFTSVKGDPYTRVNGNGDVTFNRCFYVDTDTEDPVIFDGLTIGKGYTSGDGAAIYVSPTSKALIYSCTFAYNIAEGNGGAVVNAYLRNCLLLDNLAENGGAVFSCTVDNSSIYGNEAFSNGGGACLSTLNSCKIGGNEGSTGGGTFNCDLYNCTVVRNSANGGGGAYFGNIYNSILYYNEANFDKDISETDEIYNSCSSKVPPGKNNITDDPLFVNSGTNSGTEATLGYYYLTPGSPCIDTGNNSYAPTNFPWDSLGNMRIWNGTVDMGAYEYDSSIPPPENVIATAGEHLYKVIITWDPPPTATKHEIWFSTTDDFNDATKLDVVKSTSYEHTNAIPGIVYYYWIRAEHSFATSDFSISASGYSKPEPPSAPTNISASDGSYDNKVRITWNAATGANSYQVWRYTADNSAVATKIGETSSLIFDDTSAITGIIYFYWTKAVNSSGTSPFSPYDTGYLKTPLTPDANSVPVFRFYSYGAPESTYTHLWTINETERDVLMTWPSWTYEGLAWRAHTNEKDGTTPLYRLYEPNIRRHLYTVNTTEYIALQATSWQGEDVQYYVYPDASVIGTIPAYRFYHSENQNHHFTVDENEKDTIIATHDWGYTYEGIACYVFEQPMVGQPR
;
A
#
# COMPACT_ATOMS: atom_id res chain seq x y z
N MET A 1 18.73 17.86 -10.76
CA MET A 1 19.39 17.24 -11.92
C MET A 1 20.69 16.57 -11.47
N LYS A 2 20.58 15.35 -10.93
CA LYS A 2 21.64 14.35 -10.75
C LYS A 2 20.88 13.03 -10.66
N LEU A 3 21.05 12.17 -11.66
CA LEU A 3 20.43 10.84 -11.73
C LEU A 3 20.88 10.05 -10.50
N LYS A 4 19.94 9.61 -9.65
CA LYS A 4 20.19 8.59 -8.61
C LYS A 4 19.78 7.23 -9.17
N ALA A 5 20.77 6.35 -9.21
CA ALA A 5 20.66 4.94 -9.43
C ALA A 5 19.73 4.32 -8.37
N THR A 6 18.76 3.54 -8.86
CA THR A 6 18.08 2.51 -8.07
C THR A 6 19.14 1.53 -7.56
N VAL A 7 19.13 1.20 -6.27
CA VAL A 7 19.92 0.10 -5.69
C VAL A 7 19.34 -1.22 -6.21
N ALA A 8 19.66 -1.53 -7.46
CA ALA A 8 19.95 -2.90 -7.87
C ALA A 8 21.45 -3.07 -7.70
N SER A 9 21.88 -4.25 -7.23
CA SER A 9 23.26 -4.72 -7.17
C SER A 9 24.11 -4.08 -8.25
N THR A 10 24.85 -3.03 -7.91
CA THR A 10 25.58 -2.27 -8.91
C THR A 10 26.92 -2.96 -9.10
N LEU A 11 26.90 -4.11 -9.78
CA LEU A 11 28.07 -4.58 -10.51
C LEU A 11 28.48 -3.43 -11.42
N LEU A 12 29.60 -2.79 -11.10
CA LEU A 12 30.23 -1.83 -11.99
C LEU A 12 30.75 -2.64 -13.19
N PHE A 13 29.91 -2.79 -14.22
CA PHE A 13 30.29 -3.39 -15.49
C PHE A 13 31.39 -2.53 -16.12
N LEU A 14 32.64 -3.00 -15.98
CA LEU A 14 33.75 -2.49 -16.75
C LEU A 14 33.50 -2.92 -18.21
N PHE A 15 33.06 -1.98 -19.05
CA PHE A 15 32.90 -2.22 -20.49
C PHE A 15 34.27 -2.53 -21.11
N ILE A 16 34.56 -3.81 -21.31
CA ILE A 16 35.58 -4.26 -22.26
C ILE A 16 34.92 -4.19 -23.63
N THR A 17 35.40 -3.26 -24.46
CA THR A 17 34.98 -3.13 -25.85
C THR A 17 35.51 -4.30 -26.67
N CYS A 18 34.69 -5.32 -26.93
CA CYS A 18 34.83 -6.13 -28.15
C CYS A 18 33.47 -6.71 -28.60
N SER A 19 33.35 -6.85 -29.91
CA SER A 19 32.13 -6.92 -30.69
C SER A 19 31.42 -8.27 -30.67
N SER A 20 30.26 -8.35 -30.01
CA SER A 20 29.03 -9.02 -30.50
C SER A 20 27.92 -8.89 -29.44
N ASN A 21 26.83 -8.20 -29.77
CA ASN A 21 25.66 -8.03 -28.89
C ASN A 21 24.88 -9.34 -28.70
N THR A 22 25.26 -10.14 -27.71
CA THR A 22 24.34 -11.03 -26.98
C THR A 22 24.38 -10.60 -25.52
N LEU A 23 23.21 -10.31 -24.94
CA LEU A 23 23.12 -10.03 -23.51
C LEU A 23 23.57 -11.29 -22.75
N ALA A 24 24.34 -11.13 -21.68
CA ALA A 24 24.72 -12.24 -20.82
C ALA A 24 23.47 -12.93 -20.27
N ASP A 25 23.41 -14.26 -20.40
CA ASP A 25 22.26 -15.04 -19.94
C ASP A 25 22.38 -15.34 -18.44
N THR A 26 21.25 -15.71 -17.83
CA THR A 26 21.19 -16.12 -16.43
C THR A 26 20.75 -17.57 -16.31
N TRP A 27 21.55 -18.36 -15.58
CA TRP A 27 21.33 -19.77 -15.32
C TRP A 27 20.97 -19.97 -13.85
N TYR A 28 19.81 -20.58 -13.63
CA TYR A 28 19.19 -20.70 -12.31
C TYR A 28 19.56 -22.04 -11.64
N VAL A 29 20.05 -21.97 -10.40
CA VAL A 29 20.45 -23.15 -9.61
C VAL A 29 19.65 -23.22 -8.31
N SER A 30 18.96 -24.33 -8.07
CA SER A 30 18.09 -24.53 -6.90
C SER A 30 18.29 -25.90 -6.26
N LEU A 31 18.22 -25.98 -4.93
CA LEU A 31 18.29 -27.26 -4.19
C LEU A 31 17.15 -28.24 -4.54
N THR A 32 16.04 -27.73 -5.08
CA THR A 32 14.92 -28.56 -5.57
C THR A 32 14.93 -28.72 -7.09
N GLY A 33 16.00 -28.27 -7.76
CA GLY A 33 16.17 -28.34 -9.20
C GLY A 33 16.46 -29.76 -9.71
N ASN A 34 16.71 -29.87 -11.01
CA ASN A 34 17.14 -31.11 -11.66
C ASN A 34 18.13 -30.80 -12.80
N ASP A 35 19.26 -31.49 -12.84
CA ASP A 35 20.31 -31.25 -13.84
C ASP A 35 19.91 -31.61 -15.27
N THR A 36 18.82 -32.34 -15.46
CA THR A 36 18.22 -32.56 -16.79
C THR A 36 17.42 -31.37 -17.32
N ASN A 37 17.09 -30.39 -16.47
CA ASN A 37 16.33 -29.22 -16.88
C ASN A 37 17.18 -28.26 -17.74
N ASP A 38 16.55 -27.29 -18.43
CA ASP A 38 17.29 -26.32 -19.23
C ASP A 38 18.01 -25.24 -18.40
N GLY A 39 17.61 -24.94 -17.17
CA GLY A 39 18.28 -23.96 -16.30
C GLY A 39 17.94 -22.50 -16.58
N THR A 40 16.95 -22.21 -17.44
CA THR A 40 16.65 -20.85 -17.92
C THR A 40 15.62 -20.09 -17.07
N SER A 41 14.97 -20.75 -16.11
CA SER A 41 14.11 -20.13 -15.09
C SER A 41 14.17 -20.87 -13.75
N TRP A 42 13.51 -20.35 -12.72
CA TRP A 42 13.41 -21.05 -11.43
C TRP A 42 12.65 -22.37 -11.52
N GLU A 43 11.63 -22.46 -12.39
CA GLU A 43 10.85 -23.68 -12.61
C GLU A 43 11.66 -24.79 -13.28
N THR A 44 12.63 -24.40 -14.12
CA THR A 44 13.54 -25.32 -14.83
C THR A 44 14.97 -25.23 -14.30
N ALA A 45 15.16 -24.84 -13.05
CA ALA A 45 16.48 -24.68 -12.46
C ALA A 45 17.29 -25.99 -12.45
N LYS A 46 18.61 -25.86 -12.60
CA LYS A 46 19.59 -26.93 -12.37
C LYS A 46 19.66 -27.27 -10.88
N ALA A 47 20.01 -28.52 -10.56
CA ALA A 47 20.25 -28.94 -9.18
C ALA A 47 21.67 -28.57 -8.72
N SER A 48 22.66 -28.73 -9.61
CA SER A 48 24.07 -28.49 -9.33
C SER A 48 24.61 -27.24 -10.01
N ILE A 49 25.60 -26.62 -9.37
CA ILE A 49 26.29 -25.42 -9.88
C ILE A 49 27.09 -25.77 -11.15
N GLN A 50 27.75 -26.93 -11.18
CA GLN A 50 28.51 -27.38 -12.35
C GLN A 50 27.62 -27.59 -13.57
N ALA A 51 26.42 -28.18 -13.42
CA ALA A 51 25.52 -28.38 -14.55
C ALA A 51 25.00 -27.07 -15.17
N ALA A 52 24.88 -26.00 -14.39
CA ALA A 52 24.57 -24.67 -14.91
C ALA A 52 25.79 -24.04 -15.60
N LEU A 53 26.97 -24.14 -14.99
CA LEU A 53 28.24 -23.65 -15.54
C LEU A 53 28.60 -24.29 -16.89
N ASP A 54 28.31 -25.59 -17.04
CA ASP A 54 28.58 -26.33 -18.28
C ASP A 54 27.79 -25.78 -19.48
N LEU A 55 26.56 -25.29 -19.23
CA LEU A 55 25.72 -24.65 -20.25
C LEU A 55 26.06 -23.18 -20.48
N ALA A 56 26.60 -22.51 -19.47
CA ALA A 56 26.89 -21.08 -19.51
C ALA A 56 27.96 -20.72 -20.55
N SER A 57 27.77 -19.56 -21.17
CA SER A 57 28.75 -18.88 -22.01
C SER A 57 29.62 -17.92 -21.18
N VAL A 58 30.66 -17.36 -21.81
CA VAL A 58 31.50 -16.35 -21.16
C VAL A 58 30.65 -15.13 -20.76
N TYR A 59 30.85 -14.65 -19.54
CA TYR A 59 30.15 -13.55 -18.86
C TYR A 59 28.70 -13.83 -18.43
N ASP A 60 28.19 -15.04 -18.63
CA ASP A 60 26.87 -15.42 -18.10
C ASP A 60 26.86 -15.42 -16.57
N THR A 61 25.66 -15.29 -16.01
CA THR A 61 25.42 -15.34 -14.58
C THR A 61 24.89 -16.71 -14.15
N ILE A 62 25.51 -17.31 -13.15
CA ILE A 62 25.01 -18.44 -12.39
C ILE A 62 24.35 -17.89 -11.12
N LEU A 63 23.02 -17.93 -11.07
CA LEU A 63 22.21 -17.37 -9.99
C LEU A 63 21.70 -18.48 -9.07
N LEU A 64 22.12 -18.45 -7.80
CA LEU A 64 21.84 -19.48 -6.81
C LEU A 64 20.70 -19.07 -5.86
N THR A 65 19.75 -19.96 -5.62
CA THR A 65 18.77 -19.80 -4.53
C THR A 65 19.43 -19.86 -3.14
N ASN A 66 18.63 -19.58 -2.11
CA ASN A 66 19.06 -19.75 -0.72
C ASN A 66 19.16 -21.23 -0.35
N GLY A 67 20.07 -21.53 0.56
CA GLY A 67 20.29 -22.87 1.09
C GLY A 67 21.74 -23.31 0.98
N GLU A 68 22.01 -24.55 1.36
CA GLU A 68 23.33 -25.16 1.38
C GLU A 68 23.52 -26.17 0.25
N TYR A 69 24.44 -25.85 -0.66
CA TYR A 69 24.86 -26.67 -1.78
C TYR A 69 26.08 -27.50 -1.37
N VAL A 70 25.85 -28.74 -0.93
CA VAL A 70 26.90 -29.67 -0.55
C VAL A 70 27.51 -30.29 -1.81
N LEU A 71 28.82 -30.13 -1.98
CA LEU A 71 29.55 -30.56 -3.16
C LEU A 71 30.02 -32.01 -3.05
N GLU A 72 29.86 -32.76 -4.14
CA GLU A 72 30.44 -34.11 -4.29
C GLU A 72 31.85 -34.07 -4.89
N GLY A 73 32.24 -32.93 -5.48
CA GLY A 73 33.54 -32.67 -6.07
C GLY A 73 33.72 -31.17 -6.35
N PRO A 74 34.92 -30.74 -6.78
CA PRO A 74 35.20 -29.32 -7.00
C PRO A 74 34.42 -28.78 -8.19
N ILE A 75 33.96 -27.55 -8.10
CA ILE A 75 33.41 -26.81 -9.23
C ILE A 75 34.59 -26.32 -10.07
N VAL A 76 34.71 -26.82 -11.29
CA VAL A 76 35.82 -26.52 -12.19
C VAL A 76 35.39 -25.41 -13.15
N VAL A 77 35.98 -24.24 -12.98
CA VAL A 77 35.65 -23.02 -13.72
C VAL A 77 36.70 -22.77 -14.79
N THR A 78 36.35 -23.07 -16.04
CA THR A 78 37.24 -22.93 -17.21
C THR A 78 36.89 -21.75 -18.12
N LYS A 79 35.91 -20.93 -17.72
CA LYS A 79 35.49 -19.75 -18.46
C LYS A 79 35.07 -18.61 -17.52
N PRO A 80 35.28 -17.33 -17.89
CA PRO A 80 34.83 -16.20 -17.07
C PRO A 80 33.30 -16.19 -16.95
N VAL A 81 32.77 -16.29 -15.73
CA VAL A 81 31.33 -16.23 -15.42
C VAL A 81 31.11 -15.45 -14.11
N ILE A 82 29.86 -15.15 -13.79
CA ILE A 82 29.47 -14.50 -12.54
C ILE A 82 28.70 -15.51 -11.67
N PHE A 83 29.18 -15.80 -10.47
CA PHE A 83 28.43 -16.55 -9.45
C PHE A 83 27.81 -15.57 -8.46
N THR A 84 26.49 -15.60 -8.29
CA THR A 84 25.80 -14.69 -7.36
C THR A 84 24.61 -15.33 -6.64
N SER A 85 24.33 -14.84 -5.44
CA SER A 85 23.18 -15.25 -4.62
C SER A 85 21.95 -14.36 -4.89
N VAL A 86 20.76 -14.94 -4.82
CA VAL A 86 19.50 -14.18 -4.85
C VAL A 86 19.30 -13.23 -3.67
N LYS A 87 19.94 -13.48 -2.51
CA LYS A 87 19.80 -12.65 -1.30
C LYS A 87 21.12 -12.18 -0.71
N GLY A 88 22.25 -12.64 -1.25
CA GLY A 88 23.58 -12.37 -0.71
C GLY A 88 23.94 -13.25 0.49
N ASP A 89 25.12 -12.98 1.05
CA ASP A 89 25.60 -13.63 2.27
C ASP A 89 24.69 -13.29 3.48
N PRO A 90 24.41 -14.23 4.40
CA PRO A 90 24.89 -15.62 4.48
C PRO A 90 23.88 -16.66 3.96
N TYR A 91 22.98 -16.29 3.05
CA TYR A 91 21.79 -17.09 2.70
C TYR A 91 22.07 -18.19 1.67
N THR A 92 23.09 -18.04 0.83
CA THR A 92 23.52 -19.06 -0.14
C THR A 92 24.89 -19.59 0.26
N ARG A 93 24.96 -20.90 0.57
CA ARG A 93 26.16 -21.55 1.09
C ARG A 93 26.65 -22.61 0.12
N VAL A 94 27.91 -22.52 -0.30
CA VAL A 94 28.61 -23.56 -1.05
C VAL A 94 29.51 -24.30 -0.08
N ASN A 95 29.21 -25.58 0.14
CA ASN A 95 29.83 -26.40 1.14
C ASN A 95 30.69 -27.48 0.48
N GLY A 96 32.01 -27.41 0.67
CA GLY A 96 32.98 -28.33 0.08
C GLY A 96 32.91 -29.76 0.60
N ASN A 97 32.16 -30.04 1.67
CA ASN A 97 32.04 -31.37 2.30
C ASN A 97 33.38 -31.94 2.83
N GLY A 98 34.30 -31.05 3.20
CA GLY A 98 35.68 -31.35 3.63
C GLY A 98 35.80 -32.18 4.91
N ASP A 99 34.72 -32.33 5.68
CA ASP A 99 34.67 -33.20 6.87
C ASP A 99 34.78 -34.70 6.50
N VAL A 100 34.54 -35.07 5.23
CA VAL A 100 34.41 -36.46 4.78
C VAL A 100 35.42 -36.82 3.68
N THR A 101 35.75 -35.88 2.80
CA THR A 101 36.66 -36.12 1.66
C THR A 101 37.52 -34.89 1.37
N PHE A 102 38.70 -35.10 0.78
CA PHE A 102 39.49 -34.01 0.20
C PHE A 102 38.74 -33.42 -0.99
N ASN A 103 38.06 -32.30 -0.76
CA ASN A 103 37.31 -31.59 -1.78
C ASN A 103 37.44 -30.07 -1.63
N ARG A 104 38.00 -29.43 -2.67
CA ARG A 104 38.04 -27.97 -2.83
C ARG A 104 36.68 -27.48 -3.32
N CYS A 105 36.22 -26.29 -2.93
CA CYS A 105 34.94 -25.79 -3.44
C CYS A 105 35.03 -25.36 -4.92
N PHE A 106 35.94 -24.45 -5.26
CA PHE A 106 36.13 -23.94 -6.61
C PHE A 106 37.58 -24.05 -7.08
N TYR A 107 37.77 -24.52 -8.30
CA TYR A 107 39.04 -24.51 -9.02
C TYR A 107 38.89 -23.65 -10.27
N VAL A 108 39.52 -22.47 -10.27
CA VAL A 108 39.43 -21.49 -11.36
C VAL A 108 40.68 -21.59 -12.23
N ASP A 109 40.48 -21.98 -13.48
CA ASP A 109 41.53 -22.14 -14.48
C ASP A 109 40.97 -21.81 -15.87
N THR A 110 40.78 -20.52 -16.10
CA THR A 110 40.18 -19.97 -17.32
C THR A 110 41.19 -19.68 -18.42
N ASP A 111 42.49 -19.64 -18.07
CA ASP A 111 43.60 -19.31 -18.96
C ASP A 111 43.39 -17.99 -19.72
N THR A 112 42.84 -16.99 -19.02
CA THR A 112 42.53 -15.66 -19.55
C THR A 112 42.61 -14.62 -18.43
N GLU A 113 42.89 -13.38 -18.85
CA GLU A 113 42.95 -12.20 -17.99
C GLU A 113 41.56 -11.69 -17.57
N ASP A 114 40.49 -12.21 -18.18
CA ASP A 114 39.11 -11.89 -17.84
C ASP A 114 38.70 -12.57 -16.53
N PRO A 115 38.10 -11.84 -15.58
CA PRO A 115 37.88 -12.39 -14.25
C PRO A 115 36.61 -13.25 -14.16
N VAL A 116 36.69 -14.30 -13.37
CA VAL A 116 35.51 -14.92 -12.74
C VAL A 116 35.06 -14.05 -11.57
N ILE A 117 33.76 -13.76 -11.49
CA ILE A 117 33.21 -12.93 -10.41
C ILE A 117 32.46 -13.81 -9.42
N PHE A 118 32.70 -13.60 -8.14
CA PHE A 118 31.92 -14.18 -7.04
C PHE A 118 31.30 -13.04 -6.23
N ASP A 119 29.99 -13.06 -6.01
CA ASP A 119 29.28 -12.02 -5.25
C ASP A 119 28.23 -12.59 -4.29
N GLY A 120 28.38 -12.29 -3.00
CA GLY A 120 27.34 -12.58 -2.00
C GLY A 120 27.19 -14.06 -1.65
N LEU A 121 28.28 -14.84 -1.64
CA LEU A 121 28.27 -16.26 -1.31
C LEU A 121 28.95 -16.53 0.03
N THR A 122 28.44 -17.48 0.79
CA THR A 122 29.21 -18.15 1.86
C THR A 122 29.87 -19.39 1.28
N ILE A 123 31.20 -19.50 1.32
CA ILE A 123 31.95 -20.63 0.78
C ILE A 123 32.78 -21.24 1.93
N GLY A 124 32.51 -22.50 2.26
CA GLY A 124 33.09 -23.09 3.45
C GLY A 124 33.25 -24.59 3.40
N LYS A 125 33.95 -25.13 4.39
CA LYS A 125 34.24 -26.55 4.52
C LYS A 125 34.91 -27.16 3.29
N GLY A 126 35.72 -26.41 2.56
CA GLY A 126 36.67 -27.00 1.62
C GLY A 126 37.82 -27.67 2.35
N TYR A 127 38.29 -28.82 1.86
CA TYR A 127 39.51 -29.47 2.37
C TYR A 127 40.38 -29.93 1.20
N THR A 128 41.64 -29.48 1.11
CA THR A 128 42.55 -29.91 0.03
C THR A 128 43.97 -30.14 0.55
N SER A 129 44.69 -31.08 -0.07
CA SER A 129 46.12 -31.30 0.18
C SER A 129 47.02 -30.27 -0.51
N GLY A 130 46.45 -29.39 -1.34
CA GLY A 130 47.15 -28.31 -2.02
C GLY A 130 46.77 -26.93 -1.47
N ASP A 131 46.70 -25.96 -2.38
CA ASP A 131 46.41 -24.55 -2.04
C ASP A 131 44.92 -24.22 -2.20
N GLY A 132 44.40 -23.23 -1.46
CA GLY A 132 43.10 -22.61 -1.68
C GLY A 132 41.92 -23.58 -1.56
N ALA A 133 41.50 -23.93 -0.35
CA ALA A 133 40.47 -24.97 -0.17
C ALA A 133 39.04 -24.47 -0.47
N ALA A 134 38.76 -23.18 -0.31
CA ALA A 134 37.54 -22.59 -0.86
C ALA A 134 37.71 -22.27 -2.34
N ILE A 135 38.65 -21.40 -2.68
CA ILE A 135 38.89 -20.98 -4.06
C ILE A 135 40.39 -20.99 -4.34
N TYR A 136 40.77 -21.80 -5.33
CA TYR A 136 42.09 -21.70 -5.94
C TYR A 136 41.96 -21.07 -7.32
N VAL A 137 42.78 -20.04 -7.59
CA VAL A 137 42.89 -19.40 -8.90
C VAL A 137 44.26 -19.72 -9.50
N SER A 138 44.26 -20.28 -10.72
CA SER A 138 45.50 -20.58 -11.43
C SER A 138 46.27 -19.29 -11.78
N PRO A 139 47.61 -19.34 -11.90
CA PRO A 139 48.42 -18.15 -12.18
C PRO A 139 48.10 -17.42 -13.49
N THR A 140 47.41 -18.08 -14.44
CA THR A 140 46.99 -17.49 -15.72
C THR A 140 45.53 -17.02 -15.72
N SER A 141 44.88 -17.05 -14.56
CA SER A 141 43.46 -16.71 -14.39
C SER A 141 43.28 -15.58 -13.38
N LYS A 142 42.09 -14.97 -13.37
CA LYS A 142 41.72 -13.94 -12.38
C LYS A 142 40.37 -14.22 -11.74
N ALA A 143 40.25 -13.86 -10.46
CA ALA A 143 38.97 -13.81 -9.77
C ALA A 143 38.78 -12.48 -9.04
N LEU A 144 37.59 -11.90 -9.16
CA LEU A 144 37.12 -10.77 -8.36
C LEU A 144 36.02 -11.25 -7.43
N ILE A 145 36.25 -11.11 -6.12
CA ILE A 145 35.39 -11.67 -5.09
C ILE A 145 34.84 -10.52 -4.25
N TYR A 146 33.51 -10.41 -4.17
CA TYR A 146 32.81 -9.34 -3.48
C TYR A 146 31.83 -9.89 -2.46
N SER A 147 31.78 -9.27 -1.28
CA SER A 147 30.70 -9.52 -0.31
C SER A 147 30.52 -11.00 0.07
N CYS A 148 31.61 -11.78 0.03
CA CYS A 148 31.59 -13.21 0.30
C CYS A 148 32.12 -13.51 1.70
N THR A 149 31.60 -14.59 2.30
CA THR A 149 32.14 -15.16 3.54
C THR A 149 32.89 -16.46 3.25
N PHE A 150 34.11 -16.60 3.77
CA PHE A 150 34.92 -17.81 3.68
C PHE A 150 35.14 -18.40 5.06
N ALA A 151 34.56 -19.57 5.34
CA ALA A 151 34.57 -20.12 6.69
C ALA A 151 34.94 -21.61 6.76
N TYR A 152 35.77 -21.97 7.73
CA TYR A 152 36.11 -23.36 8.04
C TYR A 152 36.72 -24.13 6.86
N ASN A 153 37.59 -23.47 6.08
CA ASN A 153 38.30 -24.11 4.97
C ASN A 153 39.70 -24.53 5.41
N ILE A 154 40.15 -25.69 4.94
CA ILE A 154 41.42 -26.31 5.33
C ILE A 154 42.26 -26.60 4.08
N ALA A 155 43.42 -25.96 3.96
CA ALA A 155 44.42 -26.28 2.95
C ALA A 155 45.66 -26.87 3.64
N GLU A 156 46.20 -27.99 3.17
CA GLU A 156 47.50 -28.46 3.68
C GLU A 156 48.67 -27.68 3.07
N GLY A 157 48.44 -26.95 1.98
CA GLY A 157 49.37 -25.97 1.41
C GLY A 157 49.05 -24.54 1.83
N ASN A 158 48.91 -23.64 0.87
CA ASN A 158 48.80 -22.21 1.09
C ASN A 158 47.35 -21.71 0.95
N GLY A 159 46.99 -20.67 1.72
CA GLY A 159 45.70 -19.99 1.63
C GLY A 159 44.54 -20.91 2.00
N GLY A 160 44.20 -21.00 3.28
CA GLY A 160 43.16 -21.94 3.74
C GLY A 160 41.83 -21.72 3.04
N ALA A 161 41.47 -20.46 2.79
CA ALA A 161 40.33 -20.09 1.97
C ALA A 161 40.72 -19.83 0.50
N VAL A 162 41.45 -18.74 0.23
CA VAL A 162 41.59 -18.19 -1.13
C VAL A 162 43.03 -17.94 -1.53
N VAL A 163 43.36 -18.27 -2.78
CA VAL A 163 44.68 -18.05 -3.38
C VAL A 163 44.59 -17.33 -4.72
N ASN A 164 45.50 -16.37 -4.97
CA ASN A 164 45.67 -15.63 -6.23
C ASN A 164 44.43 -14.83 -6.70
N ALA A 165 43.76 -14.12 -5.80
CA ALA A 165 42.54 -13.39 -6.12
C ALA A 165 42.52 -11.94 -5.58
N TYR A 166 41.58 -11.14 -6.10
CA TYR A 166 41.21 -9.85 -5.53
C TYR A 166 39.91 -10.01 -4.73
N LEU A 167 39.95 -9.65 -3.45
CA LEU A 167 38.82 -9.75 -2.53
C LEU A 167 38.42 -8.36 -2.05
N ARG A 168 37.11 -8.09 -1.98
CA ARG A 168 36.61 -6.85 -1.40
C ARG A 168 35.32 -7.04 -0.59
N ASN A 169 35.26 -6.39 0.57
CA ASN A 169 34.14 -6.48 1.50
C ASN A 169 33.84 -7.93 1.94
N CYS A 170 34.88 -8.77 2.05
CA CYS A 170 34.73 -10.17 2.41
C CYS A 170 34.95 -10.40 3.91
N LEU A 171 34.41 -11.50 4.42
CA LEU A 171 34.69 -12.03 5.75
C LEU A 171 35.44 -13.36 5.61
N LEU A 172 36.58 -13.50 6.26
CA LEU A 172 37.37 -14.73 6.27
C LEU A 172 37.56 -15.18 7.71
N LEU A 173 36.93 -16.30 8.05
CA LEU A 173 36.76 -16.76 9.43
C LEU A 173 37.22 -18.21 9.60
N ASP A 174 38.04 -18.49 10.61
CA ASP A 174 38.36 -19.84 11.07
C ASP A 174 38.85 -20.79 9.95
N ASN A 175 39.72 -20.30 9.08
CA ASN A 175 40.37 -21.10 8.04
C ASN A 175 41.77 -21.54 8.48
N LEU A 176 42.24 -22.68 7.95
CA LEU A 176 43.50 -23.32 8.34
C LEU A 176 44.38 -23.57 7.10
N ALA A 177 45.67 -23.24 7.20
CA ALA A 177 46.66 -23.49 6.15
C ALA A 177 48.07 -23.84 6.68
N GLU A 178 48.98 -24.25 5.81
CA GLU A 178 50.43 -24.19 6.12
C GLU A 178 50.92 -22.74 6.14
N ASN A 179 50.58 -21.95 5.10
CA ASN A 179 50.89 -20.52 5.03
C ASN A 179 49.65 -19.70 4.63
N GLY A 180 49.42 -18.56 5.28
CA GLY A 180 48.25 -17.73 4.99
C GLY A 180 46.97 -18.43 5.39
N GLY A 181 46.68 -18.51 6.69
CA GLY A 181 45.54 -19.30 7.20
C GLY A 181 44.22 -18.97 6.48
N ALA A 182 44.00 -17.70 6.12
CA ALA A 182 42.91 -17.30 5.24
C ALA A 182 43.33 -17.18 3.76
N VAL A 183 44.30 -16.30 3.46
CA VAL A 183 44.67 -15.95 2.09
C VAL A 183 46.16 -16.04 1.81
N PHE A 184 46.48 -16.37 0.57
CA PHE A 184 47.85 -16.35 0.06
C PHE A 184 47.93 -15.72 -1.33
N SER A 185 48.89 -14.82 -1.54
CA SER A 185 49.10 -14.14 -2.83
C SER A 185 47.86 -13.40 -3.35
N CYS A 186 47.15 -12.71 -2.44
CA CYS A 186 45.91 -11.99 -2.74
C CYS A 186 46.06 -10.47 -2.59
N THR A 187 45.16 -9.73 -3.22
CA THR A 187 44.88 -8.33 -2.86
C THR A 187 43.54 -8.28 -2.14
N VAL A 188 43.51 -7.70 -0.95
CA VAL A 188 42.33 -7.73 -0.08
C VAL A 188 41.97 -6.33 0.35
N ASP A 189 40.77 -5.89 0.00
CA ASP A 189 40.28 -4.53 0.26
C ASP A 189 39.07 -4.56 1.19
N ASN A 190 39.06 -3.68 2.19
CA ASN A 190 37.94 -3.46 3.10
C ASN A 190 37.31 -4.74 3.69
N SER A 191 38.14 -5.76 3.95
CA SER A 191 37.68 -7.08 4.38
C SER A 191 38.11 -7.39 5.82
N SER A 192 37.50 -8.43 6.39
CA SER A 192 37.72 -8.87 7.77
C SER A 192 38.36 -10.27 7.78
N ILE A 193 39.47 -10.45 8.48
CA ILE A 193 40.25 -11.70 8.56
C ILE A 193 40.40 -12.08 10.03
N TYR A 194 39.65 -13.08 10.49
CA TYR A 194 39.51 -13.43 11.90
C TYR A 194 39.65 -14.92 12.20
N GLY A 195 40.33 -15.25 13.30
CA GLY A 195 40.35 -16.62 13.84
C GLY A 195 41.06 -17.64 12.95
N ASN A 196 41.83 -17.21 11.96
CA ASN A 196 42.50 -18.12 11.03
C ASN A 196 43.84 -18.60 11.60
N GLU A 197 44.24 -19.80 11.22
CA GLU A 197 45.44 -20.46 11.73
C GLU A 197 46.37 -20.86 10.58
N ALA A 198 47.67 -20.64 10.76
CA ALA A 198 48.71 -21.12 9.87
C ALA A 198 49.77 -21.92 10.64
N PHE A 199 50.06 -23.15 10.21
CA PHE A 199 51.09 -23.96 10.87
C PHE A 199 52.50 -23.35 10.77
N SER A 200 52.78 -22.63 9.68
CA SER A 200 54.09 -22.01 9.42
C SER A 200 54.01 -20.48 9.46
N ASN A 201 53.47 -19.84 8.43
CA ASN A 201 53.63 -18.39 8.27
C ASN A 201 52.31 -17.68 7.94
N GLY A 202 52.04 -16.54 8.58
CA GLY A 202 50.91 -15.68 8.23
C GLY A 202 49.58 -16.28 8.67
N GLY A 203 49.26 -16.22 9.97
CA GLY A 203 48.02 -16.81 10.50
C GLY A 203 46.76 -16.33 9.79
N GLY A 204 46.68 -15.02 9.47
CA GLY A 204 45.64 -14.47 8.61
C GLY A 204 46.00 -14.50 7.12
N ALA A 205 47.09 -13.83 6.75
CA ALA A 205 47.48 -13.64 5.35
C ALA A 205 48.97 -13.82 5.10
N CYS A 206 49.33 -14.31 3.92
CA CYS A 206 50.72 -14.45 3.50
C CYS A 206 50.92 -13.94 2.05
N LEU A 207 52.05 -13.28 1.78
CA LEU A 207 52.42 -12.76 0.44
C LEU A 207 51.33 -11.91 -0.23
N SER A 208 50.60 -11.12 0.55
CA SER A 208 49.39 -10.43 0.10
C SER A 208 49.47 -8.92 0.32
N THR A 209 48.64 -8.16 -0.40
CA THR A 209 48.43 -6.73 -0.15
C THR A 209 47.07 -6.53 0.49
N LEU A 210 47.01 -5.84 1.63
CA LEU A 210 45.78 -5.62 2.38
C LEU A 210 45.55 -4.13 2.57
N ASN A 211 44.36 -3.66 2.19
CA ASN A 211 43.96 -2.26 2.28
C ASN A 211 42.66 -2.11 3.07
N SER A 212 42.64 -1.27 4.11
CA SER A 212 41.43 -1.07 4.94
C SER A 212 40.90 -2.34 5.60
N CYS A 213 41.77 -3.31 5.86
CA CYS A 213 41.39 -4.60 6.43
C CYS A 213 41.42 -4.60 7.96
N LYS A 214 40.52 -5.41 8.54
CA LYS A 214 40.53 -5.73 9.97
C LYS A 214 41.06 -7.14 10.14
N ILE A 215 42.13 -7.29 10.91
CA ILE A 215 42.88 -8.55 11.03
C ILE A 215 43.03 -8.86 12.52
N GLY A 216 42.37 -9.91 13.02
CA GLY A 216 42.51 -10.23 14.44
C GLY A 216 42.26 -11.66 14.85
N GLY A 217 42.77 -12.01 16.03
CA GLY A 217 42.59 -13.37 16.57
C GLY A 217 43.21 -14.47 15.71
N ASN A 218 44.11 -14.15 14.78
CA ASN A 218 44.75 -15.15 13.94
C ASN A 218 46.02 -15.68 14.62
N GLU A 219 46.35 -16.94 14.34
CA GLU A 219 47.49 -17.64 14.94
C GLU A 219 48.43 -18.17 13.85
N GLY A 220 49.74 -17.95 14.03
CA GLY A 220 50.75 -18.48 13.12
C GLY A 220 52.04 -18.81 13.84
N SER A 221 52.90 -19.69 13.31
CA SER A 221 54.23 -19.85 13.91
C SER A 221 55.07 -18.57 13.75
N THR A 222 55.07 -17.95 12.56
CA THR A 222 55.57 -16.57 12.38
C THR A 222 54.54 -15.70 11.67
N GLY A 223 54.45 -14.42 12.03
CA GLY A 223 53.49 -13.50 11.42
C GLY A 223 52.05 -13.87 11.79
N GLY A 224 51.66 -13.74 13.06
CA GLY A 224 50.36 -14.20 13.55
C GLY A 224 49.19 -13.59 12.78
N GLY A 225 49.22 -12.28 12.55
CA GLY A 225 48.30 -11.62 11.63
C GLY A 225 48.72 -11.83 10.18
N THR A 226 49.92 -11.38 9.82
CA THR A 226 50.42 -11.42 8.43
C THR A 226 51.89 -11.77 8.29
N PHE A 227 52.25 -12.46 7.21
CA PHE A 227 53.63 -12.72 6.81
C PHE A 227 53.94 -12.22 5.39
N ASN A 228 54.96 -11.36 5.26
CA ASN A 228 55.40 -10.74 4.02
C ASN A 228 54.24 -10.10 3.24
N CYS A 229 53.44 -9.31 3.95
CA CYS A 229 52.29 -8.61 3.40
C CYS A 229 52.48 -7.10 3.48
N ASP A 230 51.96 -6.39 2.47
CA ASP A 230 51.89 -4.94 2.50
C ASP A 230 50.55 -4.49 3.08
N LEU A 231 50.59 -3.64 4.11
CA LEU A 231 49.41 -3.17 4.84
C LEU A 231 49.21 -1.67 4.62
N TYR A 232 48.00 -1.31 4.19
CA TYR A 232 47.59 0.08 4.02
C TYR A 232 46.30 0.34 4.77
N ASN A 233 46.35 1.23 5.76
CA ASN A 233 45.17 1.61 6.52
C ASN A 233 44.48 0.40 7.20
N CYS A 234 45.25 -0.55 7.73
CA CYS A 234 44.72 -1.76 8.35
C CYS A 234 44.70 -1.64 9.88
N THR A 235 43.80 -2.38 10.53
CA THR A 235 43.81 -2.56 11.99
C THR A 235 44.13 -4.02 12.30
N VAL A 236 45.28 -4.28 12.91
CA VAL A 236 45.83 -5.61 13.20
C VAL A 236 45.96 -5.81 14.70
N VAL A 237 45.16 -6.70 15.27
CA VAL A 237 44.95 -6.76 16.72
C VAL A 237 44.70 -8.16 17.23
N ARG A 238 45.27 -8.49 18.39
CA ARG A 238 45.08 -9.80 19.06
C ARG A 238 45.46 -11.01 18.22
N ASN A 239 46.43 -10.86 17.34
CA ASN A 239 47.03 -12.00 16.65
C ASN A 239 48.21 -12.54 17.46
N SER A 240 48.48 -13.84 17.35
CA SER A 240 49.50 -14.53 18.13
C SER A 240 50.49 -15.28 17.25
N ALA A 241 51.77 -15.21 17.59
CA ALA A 241 52.81 -16.03 16.96
C ALA A 241 54.04 -16.27 17.85
N ASN A 242 54.95 -17.12 17.38
CA ASN A 242 56.28 -17.24 18.01
C ASN A 242 57.14 -16.01 17.71
N GLY A 243 57.03 -15.44 16.51
CA GLY A 243 57.64 -14.15 16.15
C GLY A 243 56.74 -13.34 15.21
N GLY A 244 56.71 -12.01 15.37
CA GLY A 244 55.86 -11.13 14.56
C GLY A 244 54.37 -11.35 14.83
N GLY A 245 53.92 -11.21 16.08
CA GLY A 245 52.53 -11.48 16.48
C GLY A 245 51.49 -10.80 15.59
N GLY A 246 51.69 -9.52 15.24
CA GLY A 246 50.86 -8.79 14.28
C GLY A 246 51.34 -8.98 12.85
N ALA A 247 52.62 -8.69 12.59
CA ALA A 247 53.22 -8.76 11.26
C ALA A 247 54.67 -9.24 11.30
N TYR A 248 55.06 -10.02 10.29
CA TYR A 248 56.44 -10.44 10.04
C TYR A 248 56.79 -10.18 8.57
N PHE A 249 57.88 -9.46 8.27
CA PHE A 249 58.19 -8.93 6.92
C PHE A 249 57.08 -8.03 6.34
N GLY A 250 57.32 -7.49 5.13
CA GLY A 250 56.39 -6.61 4.41
C GLY A 250 56.50 -5.13 4.80
N ASN A 251 55.60 -4.30 4.28
CA ASN A 251 55.54 -2.86 4.55
C ASN A 251 54.22 -2.46 5.23
N ILE A 252 54.25 -1.40 6.04
CA ILE A 252 53.11 -0.96 6.85
C ILE A 252 52.93 0.56 6.74
N TYR A 253 51.76 0.97 6.27
CA TYR A 253 51.39 2.38 6.07
C TYR A 253 50.01 2.68 6.66
N ASN A 254 49.85 3.83 7.32
CA ASN A 254 48.57 4.27 7.91
C ASN A 254 47.88 3.23 8.81
N SER A 255 48.59 2.25 9.36
CA SER A 255 47.96 1.09 9.98
C SER A 255 48.12 1.09 11.50
N ILE A 256 47.19 0.47 12.21
CA ILE A 256 47.28 0.29 13.66
C ILE A 256 47.59 -1.18 13.95
N LEU A 257 48.65 -1.44 14.71
CA LEU A 257 49.06 -2.77 15.15
C LEU A 257 49.22 -2.77 16.68
N TYR A 258 48.20 -3.25 17.38
CA TYR A 258 48.13 -3.19 18.85
C TYR A 258 47.57 -4.46 19.46
N TYR A 259 47.95 -4.77 20.70
CA TYR A 259 47.48 -5.95 21.44
C TYR A 259 47.73 -7.29 20.73
N ASN A 260 48.74 -7.38 19.85
CA ASN A 260 49.21 -8.65 19.31
C ASN A 260 50.22 -9.27 20.29
N GLU A 261 50.47 -10.58 20.16
CA GLU A 261 51.36 -11.31 21.06
C GLU A 261 52.41 -12.10 20.25
N ALA A 262 53.69 -11.88 20.58
CA ALA A 262 54.81 -12.65 20.06
C ALA A 262 55.58 -13.30 21.22
N ASN A 263 55.67 -14.64 21.23
CA ASN A 263 56.28 -15.38 22.35
C ASN A 263 57.79 -15.14 22.50
N PHE A 264 58.51 -15.00 21.38
CA PHE A 264 59.98 -14.95 21.37
C PHE A 264 60.55 -13.71 20.67
N ASP A 265 59.71 -12.82 20.14
CA ASP A 265 60.14 -11.64 19.38
C ASP A 265 59.20 -10.43 19.62
N LYS A 266 59.23 -9.44 18.72
CA LYS A 266 58.33 -8.29 18.67
C LYS A 266 57.05 -8.62 17.88
N ASP A 267 56.00 -7.85 18.15
CA ASP A 267 54.72 -7.94 17.43
C ASP A 267 54.84 -7.53 15.95
N ILE A 268 55.85 -6.72 15.65
CA ILE A 268 56.26 -6.36 14.29
C ILE A 268 57.74 -6.72 14.16
N SER A 269 58.06 -7.66 13.27
CA SER A 269 59.43 -8.16 13.10
C SER A 269 59.85 -8.19 11.64
N GLU A 270 61.14 -7.88 11.41
CA GLU A 270 61.79 -7.86 10.09
C GLU A 270 61.04 -7.05 9.00
N THR A 271 60.21 -6.08 9.38
CA THR A 271 59.45 -5.22 8.47
C THR A 271 60.35 -4.09 7.95
N ASP A 272 60.39 -3.90 6.63
CA ASP A 272 61.29 -2.95 5.96
C ASP A 272 60.87 -1.49 6.15
N GLU A 273 59.57 -1.22 5.98
CA GLU A 273 59.00 0.12 6.03
C GLU A 273 57.78 0.20 6.94
N ILE A 274 57.84 1.13 7.92
CA ILE A 274 56.70 1.44 8.78
C ILE A 274 56.55 2.97 8.87
N TYR A 275 55.46 3.48 8.29
CA TYR A 275 55.20 4.92 8.22
C TYR A 275 53.77 5.25 8.63
N ASN A 276 53.62 6.38 9.34
CA ASN A 276 52.32 6.94 9.69
C ASN A 276 51.42 5.87 10.33
N SER A 277 52.01 5.03 11.17
CA SER A 277 51.35 3.84 11.72
C SER A 277 51.45 3.82 13.24
N CYS A 278 50.48 3.20 13.91
CA CYS A 278 50.38 3.19 15.36
C CYS A 278 50.70 1.81 15.93
N SER A 279 51.70 1.70 16.81
CA SER A 279 52.04 0.47 17.51
C SER A 279 52.95 0.74 18.72
N SER A 280 52.92 -0.11 19.74
CA SER A 280 53.73 0.08 20.95
C SER A 280 55.25 0.01 20.72
N LYS A 281 55.71 -0.53 19.57
CA LYS A 281 57.13 -0.82 19.30
C LYS A 281 57.61 -0.41 17.90
N VAL A 282 57.13 0.71 17.36
CA VAL A 282 57.53 1.23 16.04
C VAL A 282 58.75 2.15 16.07
N PRO A 283 59.52 2.24 14.96
CA PRO A 283 60.69 3.12 14.87
C PRO A 283 60.31 4.62 14.93
N PRO A 284 61.09 5.46 15.64
CA PRO A 284 60.87 6.91 15.69
C PRO A 284 61.25 7.60 14.36
N GLY A 285 60.67 8.79 14.11
CA GLY A 285 61.06 9.66 12.99
C GLY A 285 60.35 9.40 11.64
N LYS A 286 59.31 8.56 11.64
CA LYS A 286 58.51 8.18 10.46
C LYS A 286 57.01 8.53 10.58
N ASN A 287 56.69 9.50 11.44
CA ASN A 287 55.32 9.86 11.87
C ASN A 287 54.53 8.69 12.49
N ASN A 288 55.24 7.72 13.07
CA ASN A 288 54.60 6.63 13.78
C ASN A 288 54.17 7.06 15.18
N ILE A 289 53.10 6.45 15.68
CA ILE A 289 52.52 6.70 16.99
C ILE A 289 52.77 5.49 17.89
N THR A 290 53.25 5.72 19.11
CA THR A 290 53.48 4.66 20.11
C THR A 290 52.44 4.62 21.21
N ASP A 291 51.63 5.67 21.32
CA ASP A 291 50.57 5.77 22.32
C ASP A 291 49.44 4.80 21.98
N ASP A 292 48.67 4.40 23.00
CA ASP A 292 47.54 3.50 22.82
C ASP A 292 46.51 4.14 21.85
N PRO A 293 46.03 3.41 20.83
CA PRO A 293 45.05 3.91 19.87
C PRO A 293 43.66 4.18 20.49
N LEU A 294 43.43 3.85 21.75
CA LEU A 294 42.19 4.08 22.50
C LEU A 294 40.96 3.49 21.79
N PHE A 295 40.95 2.18 21.59
CA PHE A 295 39.79 1.49 21.04
C PHE A 295 38.62 1.44 22.03
N VAL A 296 37.38 1.51 21.53
CA VAL A 296 36.14 1.35 22.32
C VAL A 296 36.13 0.00 23.08
N ASN A 297 36.75 -1.04 22.51
CA ASN A 297 36.85 -2.40 23.08
C ASN A 297 38.29 -2.79 23.44
N SER A 298 38.95 -1.98 24.27
CA SER A 298 40.37 -2.14 24.64
C SER A 298 40.68 -3.27 25.65
N GLY A 299 39.71 -4.02 26.18
CA GLY A 299 39.97 -4.96 27.29
C GLY A 299 39.13 -6.24 27.41
N THR A 300 39.83 -7.36 27.55
CA THR A 300 39.51 -8.60 28.33
C THR A 300 38.35 -9.53 27.96
N ASN A 301 37.45 -9.22 27.04
CA ASN A 301 36.36 -10.16 26.75
C ASN A 301 36.87 -11.35 25.92
N SER A 302 36.81 -12.56 26.48
CA SER A 302 37.10 -13.84 25.82
C SER A 302 35.86 -14.39 25.08
N GLY A 303 35.07 -13.51 24.47
CA GLY A 303 33.85 -13.84 23.73
C GLY A 303 33.99 -13.52 22.24
N THR A 304 33.18 -14.15 21.40
CA THR A 304 33.20 -14.03 19.93
C THR A 304 33.13 -12.58 19.42
N GLU A 305 32.48 -11.66 20.15
CA GLU A 305 32.42 -10.22 19.84
C GLU A 305 33.79 -9.51 19.95
N ALA A 306 34.68 -10.00 20.81
CA ALA A 306 36.04 -9.48 20.95
C ALA A 306 37.01 -10.03 19.90
N THR A 307 36.67 -11.18 19.30
CA THR A 307 37.43 -11.79 18.19
C THR A 307 37.03 -11.19 16.84
N LEU A 308 35.76 -10.81 16.63
CA LEU A 308 35.26 -10.20 15.38
C LEU A 308 35.53 -8.69 15.23
N GLY A 309 36.08 -8.07 16.28
CA GLY A 309 36.89 -6.87 16.17
C GLY A 309 36.21 -5.56 15.75
N TYR A 310 35.28 -5.10 16.56
CA TYR A 310 34.82 -3.71 16.55
C TYR A 310 35.82 -2.78 17.27
N TYR A 311 36.98 -2.56 16.64
CA TYR A 311 38.08 -1.72 17.14
C TYR A 311 37.98 -0.29 16.60
N TYR A 312 36.88 0.39 16.95
CA TYR A 312 36.68 1.81 16.63
C TYR A 312 37.52 2.69 17.54
N LEU A 313 38.06 3.79 16.99
CA LEU A 313 38.75 4.82 17.77
C LEU A 313 37.74 5.56 18.66
N THR A 314 38.16 5.92 19.87
CA THR A 314 37.38 6.76 20.80
C THR A 314 37.80 8.23 20.69
N PRO A 315 36.95 9.18 21.15
CA PRO A 315 37.35 10.58 21.21
C PRO A 315 38.66 10.76 21.99
N GLY A 316 39.63 11.44 21.39
CA GLY A 316 40.96 11.66 21.97
C GLY A 316 41.99 10.60 21.62
N SER A 317 41.66 9.61 20.78
CA SER A 317 42.65 8.71 20.19
C SER A 317 43.74 9.51 19.46
N PRO A 318 45.02 9.16 19.63
CA PRO A 318 46.12 9.79 18.91
C PRO A 318 46.10 9.48 17.40
N CYS A 319 45.35 8.44 16.98
CA CYS A 319 45.29 7.98 15.59
C CYS A 319 44.33 8.78 14.71
N ILE A 320 43.50 9.65 15.28
CA ILE A 320 42.50 10.46 14.57
C ILE A 320 43.18 11.61 13.83
N ASP A 321 42.86 11.81 12.56
CA ASP A 321 43.36 12.88 11.66
C ASP A 321 44.90 12.94 11.57
N THR A 322 45.60 11.80 11.68
CA THR A 322 47.08 11.75 11.73
C THR A 322 47.74 10.90 10.65
N GLY A 323 46.97 10.19 9.84
CA GLY A 323 47.49 9.40 8.72
C GLY A 323 47.91 10.28 7.53
N ASN A 324 48.50 9.63 6.53
CA ASN A 324 48.87 10.28 5.26
C ASN A 324 47.87 9.95 4.15
N ASN A 325 47.19 10.97 3.64
CA ASN A 325 46.18 10.86 2.57
C ASN A 325 46.69 10.16 1.29
N SER A 326 48.00 10.15 1.01
CA SER A 326 48.53 9.46 -0.18
C SER A 326 48.40 7.93 -0.12
N TYR A 327 48.24 7.38 1.09
CA TYR A 327 48.03 5.95 1.29
C TYR A 327 46.55 5.58 1.42
N ALA A 328 45.64 6.56 1.50
CA ALA A 328 44.21 6.31 1.55
C ALA A 328 43.69 5.73 0.21
N PRO A 329 42.72 4.81 0.24
CA PRO A 329 42.21 4.18 -0.98
C PRO A 329 41.46 5.18 -1.86
N THR A 330 41.73 5.16 -3.17
CA THR A 330 41.12 6.07 -4.15
C THR A 330 39.94 5.44 -4.92
N ASN A 331 40.00 4.12 -5.13
CA ASN A 331 38.98 3.31 -5.81
C ASN A 331 37.82 2.89 -4.88
N PHE A 332 37.97 3.08 -3.56
CA PHE A 332 36.93 2.91 -2.56
C PHE A 332 37.15 3.87 -1.39
N PRO A 333 36.72 5.14 -1.51
CA PRO A 333 37.08 6.18 -0.53
C PRO A 333 36.29 6.08 0.79
N TRP A 334 35.72 4.92 1.11
CA TRP A 334 34.87 4.69 2.27
C TRP A 334 35.38 3.50 3.09
N ASP A 335 35.25 3.55 4.42
CA ASP A 335 35.47 2.39 5.29
C ASP A 335 34.26 1.42 5.30
N SER A 336 34.33 0.35 6.08
CA SER A 336 33.21 -0.61 6.17
C SER A 336 32.01 -0.14 6.99
N LEU A 337 32.08 1.04 7.61
CA LEU A 337 30.92 1.70 8.22
C LEU A 337 30.25 2.68 7.25
N GLY A 338 30.83 2.87 6.06
CA GLY A 338 30.37 3.84 5.08
C GLY A 338 30.85 5.26 5.36
N ASN A 339 31.84 5.46 6.23
CA ASN A 339 32.45 6.77 6.46
C ASN A 339 33.52 7.04 5.40
N MET A 340 33.66 8.30 4.97
CA MET A 340 34.75 8.67 4.05
C MET A 340 36.10 8.44 4.75
N ARG A 341 37.05 7.81 4.06
CA ARG A 341 38.43 7.58 4.54
C ARG A 341 39.28 8.85 4.64
N ILE A 342 38.81 9.97 4.10
CA ILE A 342 39.43 11.27 4.32
C ILE A 342 38.30 12.18 4.77
N TRP A 343 38.10 12.22 6.08
CA TRP A 343 37.20 13.14 6.74
C TRP A 343 38.00 14.27 7.39
N ASN A 344 37.38 15.44 7.58
CA ASN A 344 38.06 16.62 8.17
C ASN A 344 39.42 17.03 7.54
N GLY A 345 39.72 16.54 6.33
CA GLY A 345 40.93 16.84 5.56
C GLY A 345 42.09 15.86 5.72
N THR A 346 42.06 14.94 6.70
CA THR A 346 43.16 13.98 6.94
C THR A 346 42.61 12.61 7.31
N VAL A 347 43.15 11.55 6.71
CA VAL A 347 42.78 10.15 7.02
C VAL A 347 43.22 9.74 8.42
N ASP A 348 42.40 8.92 9.08
CA ASP A 348 42.78 8.24 10.31
C ASP A 348 43.72 7.07 10.06
N MET A 349 44.61 6.79 11.01
CA MET A 349 45.33 5.52 11.00
C MET A 349 44.36 4.37 11.33
N GLY A 350 44.52 3.23 10.66
CA GLY A 350 43.71 2.03 10.86
C GLY A 350 42.63 1.86 9.79
N ALA A 351 41.77 0.86 10.00
CA ALA A 351 40.76 0.45 9.04
C ALA A 351 39.47 1.27 9.04
N TYR A 352 39.29 2.12 10.05
CA TYR A 352 38.09 2.93 10.26
C TYR A 352 38.46 4.40 10.30
N GLU A 353 37.55 5.23 9.80
CA GLU A 353 37.58 6.67 10.07
C GLU A 353 36.71 6.96 11.29
N TYR A 354 37.25 7.72 12.24
CA TYR A 354 36.51 8.30 13.33
C TYR A 354 35.65 9.46 12.81
N ASP A 355 34.34 9.24 12.78
CA ASP A 355 33.38 10.32 12.61
C ASP A 355 32.74 10.67 13.96
N SER A 356 32.90 11.93 14.37
CA SER A 356 32.21 12.48 15.54
C SER A 356 30.71 12.72 15.30
N SER A 357 30.25 12.57 14.06
CA SER A 357 28.85 12.60 13.64
C SER A 357 28.44 11.25 13.04
N ILE A 358 27.14 10.96 13.06
CA ILE A 358 26.57 9.84 12.29
C ILE A 358 25.61 10.45 11.27
N PRO A 359 25.60 9.98 10.01
CA PRO A 359 24.71 10.55 9.00
C PRO A 359 23.24 10.32 9.35
N PRO A 360 22.33 11.23 8.97
CA PRO A 360 20.90 11.03 9.18
C PRO A 360 20.39 9.80 8.42
N PRO A 361 19.37 9.09 8.92
CA PRO A 361 18.66 8.05 8.16
C PRO A 361 18.23 8.55 6.78
N GLU A 362 18.46 7.73 5.75
CA GLU A 362 18.09 8.02 4.38
C GLU A 362 16.84 7.25 3.96
N ASN A 363 16.29 7.60 2.78
CA ASN A 363 15.16 6.92 2.16
C ASN A 363 13.98 6.71 3.12
N VAL A 364 13.70 7.73 3.92
CA VAL A 364 12.50 7.72 4.75
C VAL A 364 11.28 7.74 3.84
N ILE A 365 10.45 6.70 3.98
CA ILE A 365 9.22 6.54 3.23
C ILE A 365 8.11 6.25 4.23
N ALA A 366 6.94 6.84 4.01
CA ALA A 366 5.74 6.58 4.78
C ALA A 366 4.61 6.12 3.85
N THR A 367 3.85 5.10 4.25
CA THR A 367 2.71 4.59 3.46
C THR A 367 1.64 5.67 3.28
N ALA A 368 1.01 5.68 2.10
CA ALA A 368 0.02 6.69 1.73
C ALA A 368 -1.30 6.04 1.31
N GLY A 369 -2.26 5.99 2.24
CA GLY A 369 -3.63 5.53 1.96
C GLY A 369 -3.83 4.01 1.93
N GLU A 370 -2.84 3.23 2.34
CA GLU A 370 -2.87 1.76 2.27
C GLU A 370 -3.60 1.12 3.46
N HIS A 371 -3.48 1.72 4.65
CA HIS A 371 -3.96 1.14 5.90
C HIS A 371 -4.87 2.10 6.67
N LEU A 372 -5.98 1.60 7.19
CA LEU A 372 -6.85 2.36 8.08
C LEU A 372 -6.19 2.48 9.47
N TYR A 373 -6.23 3.66 10.08
CA TYR A 373 -5.69 3.96 11.42
C TYR A 373 -4.18 3.75 11.62
N LYS A 374 -3.41 3.49 10.57
CA LYS A 374 -1.96 3.36 10.69
C LYS A 374 -1.22 3.94 9.50
N VAL A 375 -0.02 4.43 9.77
CA VAL A 375 1.01 4.75 8.76
C VAL A 375 2.25 3.94 9.11
N ILE A 376 2.78 3.18 8.14
CA ILE A 376 4.07 2.50 8.31
C ILE A 376 5.14 3.42 7.75
N ILE A 377 6.20 3.60 8.53
CA ILE A 377 7.39 4.37 8.15
C ILE A 377 8.55 3.40 8.07
N THR A 378 9.34 3.49 7.00
CA THR A 378 10.57 2.71 6.79
C THR A 378 11.71 3.65 6.42
N TRP A 379 12.92 3.30 6.80
CA TRP A 379 14.12 4.09 6.49
C TRP A 379 15.35 3.19 6.37
N ASP A 380 16.36 3.70 5.67
CA ASP A 380 17.68 3.11 5.64
C ASP A 380 18.51 3.70 6.78
N PRO A 381 18.88 2.90 7.80
CA PRO A 381 19.68 3.39 8.91
C PRO A 381 21.13 3.62 8.45
N PRO A 382 21.87 4.57 9.05
CA PRO A 382 23.31 4.57 8.89
C PRO A 382 23.87 3.27 9.51
N PRO A 383 24.95 2.68 8.96
CA PRO A 383 25.43 1.35 9.35
C PRO A 383 25.77 1.19 10.84
N THR A 384 26.07 2.30 11.51
CA THR A 384 26.42 2.35 12.94
C THR A 384 25.24 2.70 13.85
N ALA A 385 24.01 2.87 13.35
CA ALA A 385 22.87 3.14 14.21
C ALA A 385 22.53 1.95 15.13
N THR A 386 22.32 2.23 16.41
CA THR A 386 21.82 1.24 17.39
C THR A 386 20.35 1.43 17.74
N LYS A 387 19.83 2.64 17.54
CA LYS A 387 18.42 3.01 17.75
C LYS A 387 18.07 4.25 16.92
N HIS A 388 16.79 4.51 16.77
CA HIS A 388 16.23 5.59 15.96
C HIS A 388 15.14 6.30 16.73
N GLU A 389 15.16 7.63 16.73
CA GLU A 389 14.04 8.42 17.23
C GLU A 389 13.10 8.79 16.08
N ILE A 390 11.80 8.60 16.27
CA ILE A 390 10.77 8.91 15.29
C ILE A 390 9.99 10.12 15.78
N TRP A 391 9.86 11.11 14.92
CA TRP A 391 9.16 12.36 15.17
C TRP A 391 8.13 12.61 14.08
N PHE A 392 7.03 13.26 14.43
CA PHE A 392 5.97 13.54 13.48
C PHE A 392 5.26 14.87 13.73
N SER A 393 4.67 15.44 12.68
CA SER A 393 3.76 16.60 12.73
C SER A 393 2.68 16.48 11.65
N THR A 394 1.63 17.29 11.74
CA THR A 394 0.65 17.50 10.65
C THR A 394 1.04 18.65 9.71
N THR A 395 2.13 19.36 10.02
CA THR A 395 2.78 20.38 9.18
C THR A 395 4.17 19.90 8.78
N ASP A 396 4.66 20.34 7.62
CA ASP A 396 6.04 20.04 7.17
C ASP A 396 7.05 21.04 7.79
N ASP A 397 6.97 21.20 9.11
CA ASP A 397 7.88 22.03 9.90
C ASP A 397 8.29 21.25 11.16
N PHE A 398 9.59 21.00 11.30
CA PHE A 398 10.11 20.26 12.44
C PHE A 398 9.87 20.99 13.78
N ASN A 399 9.69 22.32 13.77
CA ASN A 399 9.38 23.07 15.00
C ASN A 399 8.04 22.68 15.62
N ASP A 400 7.12 22.13 14.83
CA ASP A 400 5.83 21.61 15.30
C ASP A 400 5.89 20.12 15.63
N ALA A 401 7.03 19.45 15.38
CA ALA A 401 7.14 18.01 15.50
C ALA A 401 7.12 17.55 16.95
N THR A 402 6.44 16.42 17.16
CA THR A 402 6.39 15.72 18.44
C THR A 402 7.06 14.36 18.32
N LYS A 403 7.78 13.98 19.37
CA LYS A 403 8.44 12.68 19.42
C LYS A 403 7.38 11.59 19.58
N LEU A 404 7.43 10.61 18.68
CA LEU A 404 6.53 9.49 18.65
C LEU A 404 7.11 8.31 19.44
N ASP A 405 8.35 7.89 19.13
CA ASP A 405 8.99 6.75 19.80
C ASP A 405 10.51 6.70 19.61
N VAL A 406 11.17 5.70 20.24
CA VAL A 406 12.55 5.28 19.99
C VAL A 406 12.61 3.77 19.77
N VAL A 407 13.12 3.32 18.62
CA VAL A 407 13.15 1.89 18.27
C VAL A 407 14.51 1.43 17.76
N LYS A 408 14.79 0.13 17.83
CA LYS A 408 15.98 -0.50 17.24
C LYS A 408 15.75 -1.02 15.81
N SER A 409 14.48 -1.11 15.39
CA SER A 409 14.10 -1.51 14.03
C SER A 409 14.40 -0.40 13.02
N THR A 410 14.28 -0.74 11.74
CA THR A 410 14.36 0.18 10.58
C THR A 410 12.97 0.49 10.00
N SER A 411 11.94 0.17 10.77
CA SER A 411 10.55 0.48 10.48
C SER A 411 9.78 0.78 11.76
N TYR A 412 8.71 1.55 11.61
CA TYR A 412 7.82 1.94 12.68
C TYR A 412 6.36 1.97 12.22
N GLU A 413 5.44 1.55 13.09
CA GLU A 413 3.99 1.65 12.84
C GLU A 413 3.38 2.75 13.70
N HIS A 414 3.08 3.90 13.10
CA HIS A 414 2.28 4.94 13.76
C HIS A 414 0.82 4.48 13.82
N THR A 415 0.47 3.84 14.93
CA THR A 415 -0.90 3.38 15.23
C THR A 415 -1.77 4.54 15.72
N ASN A 416 -3.10 4.43 15.50
CA ASN A 416 -4.09 5.47 15.81
C ASN A 416 -3.95 6.75 14.97
N ALA A 417 -3.30 6.67 13.81
CA ALA A 417 -3.23 7.78 12.85
C ALA A 417 -4.64 8.14 12.34
N ILE A 418 -5.03 9.41 12.44
CA ILE A 418 -6.38 9.85 12.07
C ILE A 418 -6.59 9.64 10.55
N PRO A 419 -7.65 8.93 10.13
CA PRO A 419 -7.92 8.63 8.72
C PRO A 419 -7.87 9.87 7.82
N GLY A 420 -7.08 9.80 6.74
CA GLY A 420 -6.97 10.85 5.73
C GLY A 420 -6.18 12.10 6.14
N ILE A 421 -5.64 12.17 7.37
CA ILE A 421 -4.74 13.25 7.78
C ILE A 421 -3.32 12.95 7.30
N VAL A 422 -2.71 13.94 6.65
CA VAL A 422 -1.30 13.89 6.23
C VAL A 422 -0.42 14.18 7.43
N TYR A 423 0.53 13.29 7.66
CA TYR A 423 1.58 13.43 8.64
C TYR A 423 2.94 13.50 7.95
N TYR A 424 3.84 14.29 8.51
CA TYR A 424 5.24 14.39 8.11
C TYR A 424 6.08 13.74 9.18
N TYR A 425 7.04 12.90 8.79
CA TYR A 425 7.89 12.11 9.68
C TYR A 425 9.36 12.46 9.49
N TRP A 426 10.07 12.62 10.62
CA TRP A 426 11.51 12.79 10.68
C TRP A 426 12.11 11.69 11.56
N ILE A 427 13.24 11.14 11.13
CA ILE A 427 13.96 10.12 11.89
C ILE A 427 15.38 10.58 12.07
N ARG A 428 15.92 10.39 13.26
CA ARG A 428 17.36 10.47 13.50
C ARG A 428 17.88 9.20 14.12
N ALA A 429 19.10 8.84 13.77
CA ALA A 429 19.81 7.70 14.33
C ALA A 429 20.56 8.09 15.59
N GLU A 430 20.75 7.12 16.47
CA GLU A 430 21.63 7.20 17.62
C GLU A 430 22.56 6.00 17.68
N HIS A 431 23.80 6.28 18.03
CA HIS A 431 24.81 5.33 18.41
C HIS A 431 25.21 5.56 19.88
N SER A 432 26.02 4.66 20.47
CA SER A 432 26.48 4.80 21.86
C SER A 432 27.32 6.05 22.11
N PHE A 433 27.89 6.66 21.06
CA PHE A 433 28.77 7.82 21.13
C PHE A 433 28.28 9.07 20.36
N ALA A 434 27.20 8.98 19.57
CA ALA A 434 26.73 10.11 18.74
C ALA A 434 25.23 10.02 18.40
N THR A 435 24.65 11.14 18.00
CA THR A 435 23.29 11.26 17.46
C THR A 435 23.37 11.99 16.14
N SER A 436 22.62 11.52 15.13
CA SER A 436 22.61 12.16 13.81
C SER A 436 21.74 13.42 13.82
N ASP A 437 21.89 14.23 12.77
CA ASP A 437 20.83 15.15 12.36
C ASP A 437 19.54 14.38 12.02
N PHE A 438 18.44 15.11 11.88
CA PHE A 438 17.18 14.53 11.37
C PHE A 438 17.27 14.29 9.86
N SER A 439 16.63 13.22 9.41
CA SER A 439 16.36 12.96 8.01
C SER A 439 15.60 14.12 7.37
N ILE A 440 15.56 14.15 6.03
CA ILE A 440 14.49 14.88 5.34
C ILE A 440 13.13 14.31 5.76
N SER A 441 12.08 15.15 5.74
CA SER A 441 10.73 14.70 6.08
C SER A 441 10.19 13.75 5.02
N ALA A 442 9.40 12.76 5.46
CA ALA A 442 8.56 11.95 4.60
C ALA A 442 7.10 12.15 4.95
N SER A 443 6.25 12.37 3.95
CA SER A 443 4.81 12.51 4.15
C SER A 443 4.09 11.17 3.97
N GLY A 444 3.16 10.84 4.86
CA GLY A 444 2.28 9.68 4.74
C GLY A 444 0.92 9.95 5.39
N TYR A 445 -0.08 9.14 5.04
CA TYR A 445 -1.43 9.26 5.62
C TYR A 445 -2.10 7.89 5.69
N SER A 446 -2.94 7.69 6.70
CA SER A 446 -3.75 6.48 6.80
C SER A 446 -4.92 6.57 5.82
N LYS A 447 -5.37 5.42 5.31
CA LYS A 447 -6.51 5.30 4.39
C LYS A 447 -7.70 6.11 4.93
N PRO A 448 -8.32 6.99 4.13
CA PRO A 448 -9.49 7.73 4.59
C PRO A 448 -10.64 6.77 4.95
N GLU A 449 -11.51 7.21 5.86
CA GLU A 449 -12.63 6.38 6.29
C GLU A 449 -13.72 6.31 5.19
N PRO A 450 -14.32 5.14 4.95
CA PRO A 450 -15.55 5.06 4.16
C PRO A 450 -16.65 5.95 4.75
N PRO A 451 -17.63 6.41 3.95
CA PRO A 451 -18.67 7.30 4.47
C PRO A 451 -19.55 6.63 5.53
N SER A 452 -20.22 7.44 6.35
CA SER A 452 -21.29 6.94 7.23
C SER A 452 -22.50 6.44 6.41
N ALA A 453 -23.32 5.56 6.98
CA ALA A 453 -24.56 5.16 6.31
C ALA A 453 -25.50 6.38 6.14
N PRO A 454 -26.18 6.52 4.99
CA PRO A 454 -27.23 7.51 4.83
C PRO A 454 -28.37 7.29 5.83
N THR A 455 -29.05 8.37 6.21
CA THR A 455 -30.16 8.34 7.18
C THR A 455 -31.43 8.92 6.57
N ASN A 456 -32.59 8.67 7.20
CA ASN A 456 -33.89 9.17 6.78
C ASN A 456 -34.18 8.90 5.30
N ILE A 457 -33.94 7.66 4.86
CA ILE A 457 -34.40 7.25 3.54
C ILE A 457 -35.92 7.29 3.52
N SER A 458 -36.50 7.76 2.41
CA SER A 458 -37.93 7.71 2.16
C SER A 458 -38.20 7.38 0.69
N ALA A 459 -39.09 6.43 0.44
CA ALA A 459 -39.58 6.07 -0.88
C ALA A 459 -41.07 6.42 -1.02
N SER A 460 -41.50 6.85 -2.21
CA SER A 460 -42.88 7.28 -2.42
C SER A 460 -43.86 6.10 -2.45
N ASP A 461 -44.90 6.17 -1.63
CA ASP A 461 -45.97 5.17 -1.50
C ASP A 461 -47.16 5.49 -2.42
N GLY A 462 -47.03 5.20 -3.71
CA GLY A 462 -48.11 5.38 -4.67
C GLY A 462 -48.41 6.84 -5.02
N SER A 463 -47.46 7.76 -4.80
CA SER A 463 -47.60 9.17 -5.17
C SER A 463 -47.45 9.42 -6.69
N TYR A 464 -46.74 8.54 -7.39
CA TYR A 464 -46.48 8.64 -8.84
C TYR A 464 -46.82 7.33 -9.54
N ASP A 465 -47.38 7.41 -10.74
CA ASP A 465 -47.77 6.25 -11.56
C ASP A 465 -46.62 5.70 -12.42
N ASN A 466 -45.54 6.45 -12.60
CA ASN A 466 -44.44 6.12 -13.51
C ASN A 466 -43.06 5.97 -12.84
N LYS A 467 -42.95 6.19 -11.52
CA LYS A 467 -41.70 6.07 -10.77
C LYS A 467 -41.94 5.91 -9.27
N VAL A 468 -40.97 5.32 -8.58
CA VAL A 468 -40.85 5.47 -7.13
C VAL A 468 -39.74 6.49 -6.87
N ARG A 469 -40.05 7.59 -6.17
CA ARG A 469 -39.05 8.60 -5.81
C ARG A 469 -38.46 8.24 -4.45
N ILE A 470 -37.13 8.12 -4.40
CA ILE A 470 -36.35 7.82 -3.19
C ILE A 470 -35.53 9.06 -2.81
N THR A 471 -35.58 9.44 -1.53
CA THR A 471 -34.83 10.57 -0.96
C THR A 471 -34.13 10.15 0.32
N TRP A 472 -33.05 10.82 0.72
CA TRP A 472 -32.32 10.56 1.96
C TRP A 472 -31.51 11.78 2.41
N ASN A 473 -31.01 11.76 3.65
CA ASN A 473 -30.10 12.78 4.17
C ASN A 473 -28.65 12.52 3.75
N ALA A 474 -27.89 13.61 3.56
CA ALA A 474 -26.47 13.53 3.24
C ALA A 474 -25.68 12.80 4.33
N ALA A 475 -24.80 11.89 3.92
CA ALA A 475 -23.88 11.19 4.80
C ALA A 475 -22.52 11.91 4.87
N THR A 476 -21.90 11.89 6.05
CA THR A 476 -20.57 12.49 6.25
C THR A 476 -19.52 11.75 5.42
N GLY A 477 -18.70 12.51 4.70
CA GLY A 477 -17.62 11.96 3.87
C GLY A 477 -18.06 11.36 2.53
N ALA A 478 -19.32 11.51 2.12
CA ALA A 478 -19.86 10.97 0.88
C ALA A 478 -19.63 11.88 -0.34
N ASN A 479 -19.28 11.29 -1.48
CA ASN A 479 -19.23 11.96 -2.80
C ASN A 479 -20.41 11.55 -3.71
N SER A 480 -20.92 10.32 -3.56
CA SER A 480 -22.08 9.80 -4.28
C SER A 480 -22.86 8.80 -3.43
N TYR A 481 -23.99 8.32 -3.95
CA TYR A 481 -24.88 7.37 -3.30
C TYR A 481 -25.36 6.31 -4.27
N GLN A 482 -25.29 5.05 -3.85
CA GLN A 482 -25.88 3.92 -4.57
C GLN A 482 -27.26 3.62 -4.02
N VAL A 483 -28.22 3.37 -4.91
CA VAL A 483 -29.59 2.98 -4.56
C VAL A 483 -29.80 1.52 -4.90
N TRP A 484 -30.33 0.78 -3.94
CA TRP A 484 -30.51 -0.66 -4.00
C TRP A 484 -31.97 -1.02 -3.72
N ARG A 485 -32.47 -2.07 -4.37
CA ARG A 485 -33.88 -2.45 -4.32
C ARG A 485 -34.07 -3.96 -4.22
N TYR A 486 -35.06 -4.39 -3.46
CA TYR A 486 -35.56 -5.76 -3.46
C TYR A 486 -37.07 -5.82 -3.15
N THR A 487 -37.70 -6.99 -3.28
CA THR A 487 -39.15 -7.19 -3.01
C THR A 487 -39.45 -7.70 -1.59
N ALA A 488 -38.43 -7.81 -0.75
CA ALA A 488 -38.53 -8.17 0.66
C ALA A 488 -37.43 -7.43 1.44
N ASP A 489 -37.58 -7.30 2.75
CA ASP A 489 -36.55 -6.76 3.67
C ASP A 489 -35.33 -7.71 3.75
N ASN A 490 -34.50 -7.68 2.72
CA ASN A 490 -33.28 -8.47 2.64
C ASN A 490 -32.24 -7.77 1.76
N SER A 491 -31.43 -6.91 2.39
CA SER A 491 -30.38 -6.15 1.71
C SER A 491 -29.23 -7.01 1.16
N ALA A 492 -29.07 -8.26 1.62
CA ALA A 492 -28.00 -9.16 1.15
C ALA A 492 -28.21 -9.65 -0.30
N VAL A 493 -29.46 -9.65 -0.77
CA VAL A 493 -29.84 -10.06 -2.14
C VAL A 493 -30.42 -8.91 -2.97
N ALA A 494 -30.41 -7.69 -2.40
CA ALA A 494 -30.87 -6.51 -3.11
C ALA A 494 -29.98 -6.21 -4.33
N THR A 495 -30.59 -5.64 -5.37
CA THR A 495 -29.88 -5.28 -6.60
C THR A 495 -29.65 -3.78 -6.64
N LYS A 496 -28.44 -3.35 -7.02
CA LYS A 496 -28.15 -1.94 -7.29
C LYS A 496 -28.93 -1.49 -8.52
N ILE A 497 -29.80 -0.50 -8.36
CA ILE A 497 -30.62 0.06 -9.44
C ILE A 497 -30.05 1.36 -10.00
N GLY A 498 -29.15 2.01 -9.27
CA GLY A 498 -28.47 3.21 -9.76
C GLY A 498 -27.46 3.80 -8.79
N GLU A 499 -26.81 4.87 -9.23
CA GLU A 499 -25.90 5.69 -8.45
C GLU A 499 -26.06 7.17 -8.84
N THR A 500 -25.99 8.07 -7.86
CA THR A 500 -26.22 9.50 -8.06
C THR A 500 -25.42 10.32 -7.03
N SER A 501 -25.01 11.54 -7.39
CA SER A 501 -24.46 12.52 -6.44
C SER A 501 -25.54 13.40 -5.79
N SER A 502 -26.78 13.32 -6.29
CA SER A 502 -27.95 13.98 -5.70
C SER A 502 -28.46 13.21 -4.47
N LEU A 503 -29.26 13.87 -3.64
CA LEU A 503 -29.97 13.26 -2.50
C LEU A 503 -31.35 12.69 -2.89
N ILE A 504 -31.60 12.57 -4.19
CA ILE A 504 -32.86 12.08 -4.78
C ILE A 504 -32.53 11.11 -5.92
N PHE A 505 -33.29 10.01 -6.01
CA PHE A 505 -33.26 9.06 -7.11
C PHE A 505 -34.68 8.66 -7.51
N ASP A 506 -34.98 8.67 -8.81
CA ASP A 506 -36.28 8.25 -9.34
C ASP A 506 -36.14 6.85 -9.96
N ASP A 507 -36.71 5.83 -9.31
CA ASP A 507 -36.79 4.47 -9.85
C ASP A 507 -37.96 4.36 -10.84
N THR A 508 -37.68 4.60 -12.11
CA THR A 508 -38.63 4.45 -13.23
C THR A 508 -38.78 3.01 -13.71
N SER A 509 -38.07 2.05 -13.10
CA SER A 509 -38.09 0.64 -13.46
C SER A 509 -38.99 -0.21 -12.56
N ALA A 510 -39.61 0.40 -11.54
CA ALA A 510 -40.55 -0.27 -10.66
C ALA A 510 -41.80 -0.76 -11.43
N ILE A 511 -42.35 -1.89 -11.01
CA ILE A 511 -43.55 -2.47 -11.63
C ILE A 511 -44.77 -2.17 -10.76
N THR A 512 -45.88 -1.76 -11.39
CA THR A 512 -47.16 -1.47 -10.72
C THR A 512 -47.66 -2.68 -9.93
N GLY A 513 -48.15 -2.43 -8.71
CA GLY A 513 -48.70 -3.46 -7.83
C GLY A 513 -47.66 -4.25 -7.02
N ILE A 514 -46.38 -3.95 -7.16
CA ILE A 514 -45.30 -4.55 -6.36
C ILE A 514 -44.80 -3.54 -5.33
N ILE A 515 -44.73 -3.97 -4.06
CA ILE A 515 -44.06 -3.22 -2.99
C ILE A 515 -42.58 -3.57 -3.02
N TYR A 516 -41.74 -2.55 -3.09
CA TYR A 516 -40.30 -2.67 -3.04
C TYR A 516 -39.75 -2.10 -1.74
N PHE A 517 -38.63 -2.66 -1.30
CA PHE A 517 -37.80 -2.19 -0.20
C PHE A 517 -36.56 -1.53 -0.83
N TYR A 518 -36.27 -0.30 -0.40
CA TYR A 518 -35.16 0.50 -0.90
C TYR A 518 -34.12 0.74 0.19
N TRP A 519 -32.84 0.67 -0.18
CA TRP A 519 -31.71 1.04 0.67
C TRP A 519 -30.77 1.96 -0.09
N THR A 520 -30.02 2.78 0.64
CA THR A 520 -28.91 3.55 0.07
C THR A 520 -27.58 3.26 0.76
N LYS A 521 -26.49 3.33 -0.02
CA LYS A 521 -25.11 3.38 0.49
C LYS A 521 -24.48 4.67 0.03
N ALA A 522 -23.79 5.37 0.92
CA ALA A 522 -22.90 6.46 0.56
C ALA A 522 -21.58 5.91 0.04
N VAL A 523 -20.95 6.64 -0.88
CA VAL A 523 -19.71 6.23 -1.54
C VAL A 523 -18.73 7.40 -1.54
N ASN A 524 -17.45 7.09 -1.28
CA ASN A 524 -16.33 7.98 -1.54
C ASN A 524 -15.16 7.20 -2.16
N SER A 525 -14.03 7.87 -2.36
CA SER A 525 -12.82 7.25 -2.90
C SER A 525 -12.29 6.07 -2.08
N SER A 526 -12.67 5.95 -0.79
CA SER A 526 -12.19 4.90 0.12
C SER A 526 -13.12 3.68 0.19
N GLY A 527 -14.34 3.78 -0.32
CA GLY A 527 -15.28 2.67 -0.42
C GLY A 527 -16.74 3.11 -0.18
N THR A 528 -17.58 2.13 0.16
CA THR A 528 -19.00 2.34 0.46
C THR A 528 -19.29 2.25 1.95
N SER A 529 -20.27 3.02 2.41
CA SER A 529 -20.86 2.86 3.73
C SER A 529 -21.59 1.51 3.89
N PRO A 530 -21.99 1.14 5.12
CA PRO A 530 -23.10 0.21 5.34
C PRO A 530 -24.39 0.71 4.65
N PHE A 531 -25.36 -0.20 4.47
CA PHE A 531 -26.70 0.21 4.03
C PHE A 531 -27.34 1.14 5.07
N SER A 532 -28.13 2.10 4.59
CA SER A 532 -29.13 2.80 5.40
C SER A 532 -30.14 1.80 5.99
N PRO A 533 -31.02 2.23 6.92
CA PRO A 533 -32.31 1.57 7.08
C PRO A 533 -33.04 1.48 5.72
N TYR A 534 -34.03 0.59 5.59
CA TYR A 534 -34.89 0.61 4.39
C TYR A 534 -36.08 1.54 4.56
N ASP A 535 -36.68 1.90 3.43
CA ASP A 535 -38.07 2.30 3.37
C ASP A 535 -38.80 1.54 2.26
N THR A 536 -40.11 1.37 2.41
CA THR A 536 -40.94 0.75 1.37
C THR A 536 -41.44 1.79 0.38
N GLY A 537 -41.64 1.39 -0.87
CA GLY A 537 -42.26 2.25 -1.88
C GLY A 537 -42.90 1.43 -3.01
N TYR A 538 -43.91 2.01 -3.65
CA TYR A 538 -44.64 1.38 -4.76
C TYR A 538 -45.20 2.43 -5.73
N LEU A 539 -45.46 2.02 -6.97
CA LEU A 539 -46.11 2.89 -7.95
C LEU A 539 -47.60 3.06 -7.62
N LYS A 540 -48.15 4.24 -7.95
CA LYS A 540 -49.59 4.48 -7.94
C LYS A 540 -50.24 3.47 -8.87
N THR A 541 -51.16 2.66 -8.36
CA THR A 541 -51.96 1.78 -9.21
C THR A 541 -52.82 2.66 -10.11
N PRO A 542 -52.77 2.51 -11.46
CA PRO A 542 -53.72 3.17 -12.33
C PRO A 542 -55.12 2.75 -11.90
N LEU A 543 -55.94 3.70 -11.47
CA LEU A 543 -57.34 3.45 -11.17
C LEU A 543 -58.02 3.16 -12.52
N THR A 544 -58.18 1.88 -12.87
CA THR A 544 -59.02 1.51 -14.02
C THR A 544 -60.47 1.71 -13.59
N PRO A 545 -61.24 2.60 -14.24
CA PRO A 545 -62.64 2.74 -13.93
C PRO A 545 -63.36 1.42 -14.17
N ASP A 546 -64.38 1.09 -13.35
CA ASP A 546 -65.26 -0.04 -13.64
C ASP A 546 -65.74 0.07 -15.10
N ALA A 547 -65.60 -1.01 -15.87
CA ALA A 547 -66.01 -1.09 -17.27
C ALA A 547 -67.50 -0.73 -17.47
N ASN A 548 -68.32 -0.84 -16.42
CA ASN A 548 -69.75 -0.52 -16.42
C ASN A 548 -70.06 0.89 -15.89
N SER A 549 -69.06 1.69 -15.57
CA SER A 549 -69.23 3.11 -15.24
C SER A 549 -69.32 3.94 -16.54
N VAL A 550 -70.09 5.02 -16.53
CA VAL A 550 -70.26 5.93 -17.68
C VAL A 550 -69.91 7.38 -17.27
N PRO A 551 -69.51 8.25 -18.21
CA PRO A 551 -69.13 9.62 -17.93
C PRO A 551 -70.25 10.48 -17.33
N VAL A 552 -69.88 11.31 -16.36
CA VAL A 552 -70.67 12.46 -15.89
C VAL A 552 -70.06 13.73 -16.48
N PHE A 553 -70.89 14.54 -17.12
CA PHE A 553 -70.54 15.76 -17.85
C PHE A 553 -70.72 16.98 -16.94
N ARG A 554 -69.74 17.88 -16.89
CA ARG A 554 -69.78 19.15 -16.14
C ARG A 554 -70.06 20.31 -17.08
N PHE A 555 -70.99 21.17 -16.70
CA PHE A 555 -71.30 22.41 -17.39
C PHE A 555 -71.31 23.57 -16.42
N TYR A 556 -70.96 24.76 -16.91
CA TYR A 556 -71.09 26.01 -16.18
C TYR A 556 -71.99 26.98 -16.95
N SER A 557 -72.90 27.65 -16.24
CA SER A 557 -73.76 28.67 -16.84
C SER A 557 -73.25 30.09 -16.58
N TYR A 558 -73.08 30.89 -17.65
CA TYR A 558 -72.72 32.33 -17.60
C TYR A 558 -73.93 33.26 -17.87
N GLY A 559 -75.16 32.85 -17.57
CA GLY A 559 -76.35 33.62 -17.91
C GLY A 559 -76.56 34.89 -17.07
N ALA A 560 -76.96 35.99 -17.72
CA ALA A 560 -77.50 37.17 -17.04
C ALA A 560 -78.95 36.92 -16.56
N PRO A 561 -79.35 37.38 -15.36
CA PRO A 561 -78.53 38.16 -14.42
C PRO A 561 -77.46 37.30 -13.73
N GLU A 562 -76.34 37.94 -13.42
CA GLU A 562 -75.11 37.38 -12.80
C GLU A 562 -75.37 36.58 -11.51
N SER A 563 -76.57 36.71 -10.93
CA SER A 563 -77.06 35.92 -9.78
C SER A 563 -77.41 34.46 -10.09
N THR A 564 -77.21 33.99 -11.33
CA THR A 564 -77.60 32.62 -11.78
C THR A 564 -76.42 31.73 -12.16
N TYR A 565 -75.18 32.16 -11.89
CA TYR A 565 -74.00 31.33 -12.10
C TYR A 565 -74.11 30.02 -11.31
N THR A 566 -74.14 28.90 -12.05
CA THR A 566 -74.27 27.57 -11.48
C THR A 566 -73.53 26.56 -12.32
N HIS A 567 -73.06 25.51 -11.66
CA HIS A 567 -72.62 24.31 -12.31
C HIS A 567 -73.79 23.33 -12.45
N LEU A 568 -73.69 22.44 -13.43
CA LEU A 568 -74.59 21.31 -13.63
C LEU A 568 -73.76 20.07 -13.95
N TRP A 569 -74.10 18.97 -13.26
CA TRP A 569 -73.54 17.65 -13.51
C TRP A 569 -74.64 16.74 -14.05
N THR A 570 -74.39 16.14 -15.21
CA THR A 570 -75.34 15.21 -15.83
C THR A 570 -74.66 13.97 -16.35
N ILE A 571 -75.27 12.81 -16.14
CA ILE A 571 -74.88 11.55 -16.77
C ILE A 571 -75.66 11.30 -18.07
N ASN A 572 -76.70 12.11 -18.33
CA ASN A 572 -77.59 11.94 -19.46
C ASN A 572 -77.00 12.61 -20.71
N GLU A 573 -76.63 11.78 -21.69
CA GLU A 573 -76.04 12.27 -22.94
C GLU A 573 -76.97 13.17 -23.75
N THR A 574 -78.29 12.96 -23.68
CA THR A 574 -79.26 13.83 -24.35
C THR A 574 -79.33 15.20 -23.67
N GLU A 575 -79.29 15.26 -22.34
CA GLU A 575 -79.23 16.54 -21.61
C GLU A 575 -77.93 17.29 -21.92
N ARG A 576 -76.79 16.57 -21.94
CA ARG A 576 -75.50 17.11 -22.39
C ARG A 576 -75.61 17.70 -23.80
N ASP A 577 -76.15 16.95 -24.75
CA ASP A 577 -76.26 17.38 -26.15
C ASP A 577 -77.15 18.61 -26.31
N VAL A 578 -78.24 18.69 -25.55
CA VAL A 578 -79.11 19.88 -25.51
C VAL A 578 -78.38 21.08 -24.91
N LEU A 579 -77.71 20.92 -23.76
CA LEU A 579 -76.98 22.01 -23.09
C LEU A 579 -75.85 22.58 -23.97
N MET A 580 -75.17 21.73 -24.75
CA MET A 580 -74.15 22.17 -25.71
C MET A 580 -74.70 23.08 -26.82
N THR A 581 -76.02 23.09 -27.07
CA THR A 581 -76.63 23.99 -28.05
C THR A 581 -77.05 25.34 -27.47
N TRP A 582 -77.04 25.50 -26.14
CA TRP A 582 -77.55 26.70 -25.47
C TRP A 582 -76.42 27.69 -25.21
N PRO A 583 -76.48 28.96 -25.70
CA PRO A 583 -75.40 29.94 -25.57
C PRO A 583 -75.01 30.29 -24.13
N SER A 584 -75.92 30.07 -23.17
CA SER A 584 -75.72 30.39 -21.76
C SER A 584 -75.00 29.30 -20.97
N TRP A 585 -74.64 28.18 -21.60
CA TRP A 585 -73.95 27.05 -20.98
C TRP A 585 -72.62 26.78 -21.67
N THR A 586 -71.58 26.56 -20.88
CA THR A 586 -70.25 26.17 -21.32
C THR A 586 -69.99 24.75 -20.86
N TYR A 587 -69.61 23.88 -21.79
CA TYR A 587 -69.18 22.53 -21.47
C TYR A 587 -67.75 22.56 -20.91
N GLU A 588 -67.57 22.06 -19.69
CA GLU A 588 -66.28 22.06 -18.98
C GLU A 588 -65.59 20.69 -19.03
N GLY A 589 -66.18 19.73 -19.73
CA GLY A 589 -65.62 18.38 -19.90
C GLY A 589 -66.23 17.34 -18.96
N LEU A 590 -65.46 16.26 -18.77
CA LEU A 590 -65.85 15.14 -17.93
C LEU A 590 -65.51 15.42 -16.47
N ALA A 591 -66.52 15.31 -15.60
CA ALA A 591 -66.36 15.49 -14.17
C ALA A 591 -65.71 14.26 -13.52
N TRP A 592 -66.31 13.08 -13.76
CA TRP A 592 -65.94 11.76 -13.23
C TRP A 592 -66.72 10.66 -13.98
N ARG A 593 -66.69 9.41 -13.49
CA ARG A 593 -67.59 8.32 -13.92
C ARG A 593 -68.43 7.79 -12.77
N ALA A 594 -69.68 7.43 -13.08
CA ALA A 594 -70.65 6.88 -12.13
C ALA A 594 -71.49 5.78 -12.81
N HIS A 595 -72.38 5.13 -12.07
CA HIS A 595 -73.27 4.10 -12.61
C HIS A 595 -74.67 4.65 -12.89
N THR A 596 -75.26 4.29 -14.03
CA THR A 596 -76.65 4.65 -14.37
C THR A 596 -77.69 3.80 -13.64
N ASN A 597 -77.28 2.66 -13.08
CA ASN A 597 -78.14 1.73 -12.36
C ASN A 597 -77.46 1.33 -11.05
N GLU A 598 -78.25 0.90 -10.07
CA GLU A 598 -77.76 0.41 -8.79
C GLU A 598 -76.78 -0.75 -8.97
N LYS A 599 -75.67 -0.68 -8.22
CA LYS A 599 -74.64 -1.72 -8.09
C LYS A 599 -74.38 -2.00 -6.61
N ASP A 600 -73.82 -3.17 -6.31
CA ASP A 600 -73.44 -3.53 -4.95
C ASP A 600 -72.57 -2.43 -4.31
N GLY A 601 -72.96 -1.96 -3.14
CA GLY A 601 -72.25 -0.91 -2.39
C GLY A 601 -72.50 0.52 -2.85
N THR A 602 -73.27 0.74 -3.93
CA THR A 602 -73.64 2.09 -4.36
C THR A 602 -74.85 2.65 -3.60
N THR A 603 -74.96 3.97 -3.56
CA THR A 603 -76.09 4.74 -3.05
C THR A 603 -76.57 5.71 -4.14
N PRO A 604 -77.89 5.99 -4.24
CA PRO A 604 -78.40 6.97 -5.19
C PRO A 604 -77.89 8.38 -4.88
N LEU A 605 -77.49 9.10 -5.93
CA LEU A 605 -77.26 10.54 -5.89
C LEU A 605 -78.47 11.23 -6.53
N TYR A 606 -79.23 11.91 -5.68
CA TYR A 606 -80.44 12.62 -6.05
C TYR A 606 -80.13 14.01 -6.60
N ARG A 607 -80.92 14.47 -7.56
CA ARG A 607 -80.90 15.85 -8.05
C ARG A 607 -82.20 16.56 -7.64
N LEU A 608 -82.09 17.78 -7.15
CA LEU A 608 -83.24 18.67 -6.91
C LEU A 608 -83.07 19.97 -7.70
N TYR A 609 -84.19 20.58 -8.10
CA TYR A 609 -84.23 21.88 -8.78
C TYR A 609 -85.10 22.87 -8.01
N GLU A 610 -84.61 24.09 -7.79
CA GLU A 610 -85.39 25.22 -7.24
C GLU A 610 -85.76 26.18 -8.38
N PRO A 611 -87.04 26.22 -8.82
CA PRO A 611 -87.45 27.04 -9.96
C PRO A 611 -87.29 28.55 -9.75
N ASN A 612 -87.43 29.03 -8.51
CA ASN A 612 -87.41 30.47 -8.23
C ASN A 612 -86.01 31.08 -8.34
N ILE A 613 -84.97 30.30 -8.01
CA ILE A 613 -83.56 30.75 -8.07
C ILE A 613 -82.77 30.01 -9.16
N ARG A 614 -83.42 29.10 -9.90
CA ARG A 614 -82.87 28.30 -11.01
C ARG A 614 -81.61 27.52 -10.65
N ARG A 615 -81.64 26.81 -9.52
CA ARG A 615 -80.49 26.06 -9.00
C ARG A 615 -80.73 24.58 -8.91
N HIS A 616 -79.67 23.82 -9.18
CA HIS A 616 -79.64 22.39 -8.92
C HIS A 616 -78.85 22.11 -7.64
N LEU A 617 -79.31 21.11 -6.89
CA LEU A 617 -78.59 20.52 -5.76
C LEU A 617 -78.46 19.02 -5.99
N TYR A 618 -77.32 18.47 -5.58
CA TYR A 618 -77.03 17.05 -5.64
C TYR A 618 -76.74 16.55 -4.23
N THR A 619 -77.37 15.43 -3.85
CA THR A 619 -77.13 14.85 -2.52
C THR A 619 -77.31 13.34 -2.52
N VAL A 620 -76.46 12.65 -1.75
CA VAL A 620 -76.63 11.24 -1.39
C VAL A 620 -77.38 11.08 -0.06
N ASN A 621 -77.62 12.19 0.66
CA ASN A 621 -78.33 12.17 1.93
C ASN A 621 -79.84 12.14 1.67
N THR A 622 -80.44 10.96 1.81
CA THR A 622 -81.88 10.76 1.64
C THR A 622 -82.72 11.66 2.56
N THR A 623 -82.24 11.98 3.77
CA THR A 623 -82.93 12.90 4.69
C THR A 623 -82.91 14.34 4.16
N GLU A 624 -81.81 14.81 3.58
CA GLU A 624 -81.73 16.13 2.92
C GLU A 624 -82.68 16.19 1.72
N TYR A 625 -82.67 15.15 0.87
CA TYR A 625 -83.55 15.06 -0.30
C TYR A 625 -85.05 15.11 0.06
N ILE A 626 -85.47 14.36 1.09
CA ILE A 626 -86.87 14.36 1.56
C ILE A 626 -87.23 15.70 2.22
N ALA A 627 -86.35 16.27 3.03
CA ALA A 627 -86.61 17.51 3.74
C ALA A 627 -86.77 18.71 2.78
N LEU A 628 -85.95 18.78 1.73
CA LEU A 628 -86.02 19.87 0.75
C LEU A 628 -87.29 19.81 -0.10
N GLN A 629 -87.79 18.62 -0.44
CA GLN A 629 -89.06 18.47 -1.15
C GLN A 629 -90.29 18.93 -0.36
N ALA A 630 -90.18 19.06 0.97
CA ALA A 630 -91.21 19.70 1.79
C ALA A 630 -91.18 21.24 1.71
N THR A 631 -90.27 21.82 0.93
CA THR A 631 -90.11 23.25 0.69
C THR A 631 -90.39 23.59 -0.78
N SER A 632 -89.71 24.57 -1.37
CA SER A 632 -89.88 24.98 -2.77
C SER A 632 -89.06 24.15 -3.78
N TRP A 633 -88.15 23.29 -3.29
CA TRP A 633 -87.32 22.42 -4.13
C TRP A 633 -88.11 21.26 -4.73
N GLN A 634 -87.90 21.00 -6.01
CA GLN A 634 -88.51 19.89 -6.75
C GLN A 634 -87.50 18.76 -6.91
N GLY A 635 -87.85 17.55 -6.50
CA GLY A 635 -87.02 16.37 -6.76
C GLY A 635 -87.06 15.96 -8.23
N GLU A 636 -85.90 15.67 -8.83
CA GLU A 636 -85.74 15.21 -10.22
C GLU A 636 -85.27 13.75 -10.30
N ASP A 637 -85.73 12.92 -9.34
CA ASP A 637 -85.37 11.50 -9.20
C ASP A 637 -83.85 11.23 -9.00
N VAL A 638 -83.45 9.96 -9.17
CA VAL A 638 -82.05 9.52 -9.03
C VAL A 638 -81.30 9.85 -10.31
N GLN A 639 -80.28 10.70 -10.21
CA GLN A 639 -79.48 11.09 -11.38
C GLN A 639 -78.49 9.99 -11.77
N TYR A 640 -77.80 9.40 -10.79
CA TYR A 640 -76.91 8.25 -10.95
C TYR A 640 -76.54 7.66 -9.58
N TYR A 641 -75.83 6.54 -9.58
CA TYR A 641 -75.39 5.81 -8.40
C TYR A 641 -73.88 5.99 -8.18
N VAL A 642 -73.51 6.29 -6.94
CA VAL A 642 -72.13 6.57 -6.46
C VAL A 642 -71.82 5.75 -5.21
N TYR A 643 -70.57 5.71 -4.75
CA TYR A 643 -70.23 5.02 -3.50
C TYR A 643 -70.30 6.01 -2.32
N PRO A 644 -70.92 5.63 -1.18
CA PRO A 644 -71.02 6.51 -0.01
C PRO A 644 -69.67 6.67 0.72
N ASP A 645 -68.74 5.75 0.52
CA ASP A 645 -67.43 5.70 1.19
C ASP A 645 -66.36 5.09 0.25
N ALA A 646 -65.11 5.02 0.73
CA ALA A 646 -63.97 4.49 -0.01
C ALA A 646 -63.92 2.94 -0.09
N SER A 647 -65.07 2.25 -0.04
CA SER A 647 -65.15 0.79 -0.02
C SER A 647 -64.71 0.09 -1.31
N VAL A 648 -64.68 0.82 -2.44
CA VAL A 648 -64.30 0.27 -3.74
C VAL A 648 -62.96 0.83 -4.22
N ILE A 649 -61.98 -0.07 -4.37
CA ILE A 649 -60.67 0.22 -4.98
C ILE A 649 -60.90 0.75 -6.40
N GLY A 650 -60.29 1.89 -6.73
CA GLY A 650 -60.52 2.56 -8.01
C GLY A 650 -61.29 3.88 -7.89
N THR A 651 -61.96 4.11 -6.75
CA THR A 651 -62.76 5.32 -6.53
C THR A 651 -61.95 6.43 -5.84
N ILE A 652 -62.32 7.67 -6.11
CA ILE A 652 -61.75 8.91 -5.55
C ILE A 652 -62.86 9.78 -4.95
N PRO A 653 -62.55 10.62 -3.94
CA PRO A 653 -63.55 11.48 -3.30
C PRO A 653 -64.04 12.59 -4.24
N ALA A 654 -65.35 12.83 -4.23
CA ALA A 654 -65.99 14.03 -4.76
C ALA A 654 -66.29 14.99 -3.61
N TYR A 655 -65.61 16.13 -3.60
CA TYR A 655 -65.65 17.18 -2.59
C TYR A 655 -66.85 18.09 -2.80
N ARG A 656 -67.59 18.44 -1.74
CA ARG A 656 -68.76 19.33 -1.77
C ARG A 656 -68.46 20.66 -1.08
N PHE A 657 -68.91 21.75 -1.68
CA PHE A 657 -68.78 23.11 -1.18
C PHE A 657 -70.11 23.82 -1.22
N TYR A 658 -70.36 24.72 -0.27
CA TYR A 658 -71.56 25.55 -0.20
C TYR A 658 -71.23 27.04 -0.17
N HIS A 659 -71.83 27.81 -1.06
CA HIS A 659 -71.78 29.26 -1.05
C HIS A 659 -73.06 29.82 -0.44
N SER A 660 -72.96 30.46 0.72
CA SER A 660 -74.12 30.89 1.51
C SER A 660 -74.89 32.05 0.88
N GLU A 661 -74.19 33.09 0.39
CA GLU A 661 -74.84 34.27 -0.22
C GLU A 661 -75.59 33.90 -1.50
N ASN A 662 -74.98 33.04 -2.32
CA ASN A 662 -75.55 32.55 -3.55
C ASN A 662 -76.35 31.26 -3.35
N GLN A 663 -76.48 30.66 -2.18
CA GLN A 663 -77.18 29.36 -2.01
C GLN A 663 -76.75 28.28 -3.03
N ASN A 664 -75.47 28.22 -3.38
CA ASN A 664 -74.96 27.37 -4.46
C ASN A 664 -74.10 26.23 -3.95
N HIS A 665 -74.08 25.10 -4.66
CA HIS A 665 -73.14 24.02 -4.37
C HIS A 665 -72.16 23.79 -5.51
N HIS A 666 -70.92 23.49 -5.16
CA HIS A 666 -69.89 23.10 -6.10
C HIS A 666 -69.35 21.72 -5.74
N PHE A 667 -69.06 20.91 -6.77
CA PHE A 667 -68.53 19.56 -6.62
C PHE A 667 -67.29 19.37 -7.50
N THR A 668 -66.21 18.86 -6.90
CA THR A 668 -65.00 18.53 -7.65
C THR A 668 -64.31 17.29 -7.12
N VAL A 669 -63.63 16.57 -8.00
CA VAL A 669 -62.70 15.47 -7.68
C VAL A 669 -61.24 15.90 -7.82
N ASP A 670 -61.00 17.11 -8.32
CA ASP A 670 -59.66 17.66 -8.52
C ASP A 670 -59.17 18.27 -7.21
N GLU A 671 -58.09 17.69 -6.67
CA GLU A 671 -57.49 18.16 -5.42
C GLU A 671 -56.98 19.59 -5.51
N ASN A 672 -56.48 20.02 -6.67
CA ASN A 672 -55.99 21.38 -6.86
C ASN A 672 -57.15 22.39 -6.94
N GLU A 673 -58.26 22.03 -7.59
CA GLU A 673 -59.49 22.85 -7.58
C GLU A 673 -60.04 22.98 -6.15
N LYS A 674 -60.10 21.86 -5.40
CA LYS A 674 -60.48 21.84 -3.98
C LYS A 674 -59.58 22.76 -3.14
N ASP A 675 -58.27 22.59 -3.23
CA ASP A 675 -57.31 23.36 -2.44
C ASP A 675 -57.34 24.86 -2.82
N THR A 676 -57.55 25.18 -4.09
CA THR A 676 -57.68 26.57 -4.56
C THR A 676 -58.96 27.23 -4.01
N ILE A 677 -60.09 26.53 -4.03
CA ILE A 677 -61.36 27.04 -3.45
C ILE A 677 -61.22 27.24 -1.94
N ILE A 678 -60.57 26.31 -1.22
CA ILE A 678 -60.32 26.43 0.23
C ILE A 678 -59.40 27.62 0.54
N ALA A 679 -58.33 27.80 -0.24
CA ALA A 679 -57.38 28.89 -0.03
C ALA A 679 -57.98 30.28 -0.34
N THR A 680 -58.85 30.35 -1.35
CA THR A 680 -59.39 31.61 -1.87
C THR A 680 -60.66 32.02 -1.13
N HIS A 681 -60.49 32.60 0.07
CA HIS A 681 -61.58 33.01 0.95
C HIS A 681 -62.57 34.00 0.29
N ASP A 682 -62.12 34.77 -0.71
CA ASP A 682 -62.94 35.77 -1.41
C ASP A 682 -64.01 35.16 -2.34
N TRP A 683 -64.00 33.84 -2.59
CA TRP A 683 -65.00 33.16 -3.43
C TRP A 683 -66.26 32.69 -2.69
N GLY A 684 -66.35 32.91 -1.38
CA GLY A 684 -67.59 32.72 -0.59
C GLY A 684 -68.04 31.27 -0.38
N TYR A 685 -67.25 30.28 -0.79
CA TYR A 685 -67.53 28.86 -0.58
C TYR A 685 -67.00 28.35 0.77
N THR A 686 -67.82 27.56 1.46
CA THR A 686 -67.46 26.78 2.65
C THR A 686 -67.30 25.31 2.26
N TYR A 687 -66.20 24.68 2.67
CA TYR A 687 -65.97 23.26 2.43
C TYR A 687 -66.85 22.40 3.34
N GLU A 688 -67.69 21.53 2.76
CA GLU A 688 -68.63 20.66 3.47
C GLU A 688 -68.13 19.21 3.61
N GLY A 689 -66.95 18.90 3.08
CA GLY A 689 -66.34 17.57 3.14
C GLY A 689 -66.53 16.75 1.86
N ILE A 690 -66.40 15.42 2.01
CA ILE A 690 -66.57 14.46 0.91
C ILE A 690 -68.06 14.13 0.81
N ALA A 691 -68.66 14.37 -0.37
CA ALA A 691 -70.05 14.03 -0.63
C ALA A 691 -70.24 12.56 -1.01
N CYS A 692 -69.33 12.00 -1.80
CA CYS A 692 -69.35 10.61 -2.25
C CYS A 692 -68.00 10.21 -2.87
N TYR A 693 -67.90 8.95 -3.30
CA TYR A 693 -66.76 8.40 -4.02
C TYR A 693 -67.18 7.95 -5.42
N VAL A 694 -66.38 8.34 -6.43
CA VAL A 694 -66.65 8.15 -7.87
C VAL A 694 -65.40 7.65 -8.57
N PHE A 695 -65.51 7.09 -9.79
CA PHE A 695 -64.31 6.70 -10.53
C PHE A 695 -63.69 7.90 -11.24
N GLU A 696 -62.37 8.02 -11.14
CA GLU A 696 -61.60 9.04 -11.85
C GLU A 696 -61.73 8.85 -13.38
N GLN A 697 -61.78 9.94 -14.13
CA GLN A 697 -61.64 9.88 -15.59
C GLN A 697 -60.16 10.04 -15.93
N PRO A 698 -59.55 9.12 -16.70
CA PRO A 698 -58.20 9.32 -17.19
C PRO A 698 -58.16 10.58 -18.05
N MET A 699 -57.49 11.63 -17.58
CA MET A 699 -57.38 12.90 -18.30
C MET A 699 -56.49 12.71 -19.54
N VAL A 700 -57.08 12.75 -20.73
CA VAL A 700 -56.32 12.88 -21.99
C VAL A 700 -56.29 14.36 -22.37
N GLY A 701 -55.24 15.06 -21.93
CA GLY A 701 -54.66 16.19 -22.69
C GLY A 701 -55.43 17.51 -22.79
N GLN A 702 -56.24 17.92 -21.81
CA GLN A 702 -56.75 19.30 -21.73
C GLN A 702 -56.59 19.83 -20.29
N PRO A 703 -55.98 21.01 -20.07
CA PRO A 703 -56.00 21.67 -18.77
C PRO A 703 -57.42 22.16 -18.44
N ARG A 704 -57.84 21.99 -17.18
CA ARG A 704 -59.07 22.57 -16.63
C ARG A 704 -58.92 24.07 -16.40
#